data_AF-A0A4Q4T1C3-F1
#
_entry.id   AF-A0A4Q4T1C3-F1
#
_cell.length_a   1.000
_cell.length_b   1.000
_cell.length_c   1.000
_cell.angle_alpha   90.00
_cell.angle_beta   90.00
_cell.angle_gamma   90.00
#
_symmetry.space_group_name_H-M   'P 1'
#
loop_
_entity.id
_entity.type
_entity.pdbx_description
1 polymer ?
#
loop_
_entity_poly.entity_id
_entity_poly.type
_entity_poly.pdbx_seq_one_letter_code
_entity_poly.pdbx_strand_id
1 'polypeptide(L)'
;MLSKLNNPATQAALLGWADKMLVELAPRDTDLKCKRAEQLYDGAVFSVLLEILDDEYNPSRLQQALETPPSNTDDHRPRNLHIIHMALNDYARRKCPKIEPLIRSIDFQALGRHPTKLGMAEILTVFLLASAWNEDADTERGLRPIQLMRTLNQHQQMAIMTIIQDVDAKVKQDAETSDVDNDTGATSANVDEDLAQEAEIARLRYEADDARRQAGGLKMRLDRLQDNYDELVRKHEDLQNENEDLQKQINNELGNFDKHRLQRQLRENEALIASLENQRNDLVDQKERLEREKARLEVQVQKAEHLADENQELRSKNEELSKKANTADNLRKKVEAYRPMEIELKALQNDKVDVMKAYSELEKANTRISMMRQEQEAYATKMEGYEIEIAGFRDEKQFWRGENTQLKLRIQQLEQQALSDEQTVRDLQDKVQMLDPSAVPDTPTAARPSHSLEDELRDSGGSVSMRDIEIQRLQAENALLRGSIGTEGAKDLLLQELEETRASRQQLQDKYNEMLEKYTVGQAQIDALILNMGGEGLVGAIDACHGLDPRMKVLMSDYFRDDAYSNLRTQVLAEQNASKDLRRQLEAARQALSDKERELLQARGDCKIILAELLLNDEDADDEDKVNAVEKSSQEALEELKKTDGMIAVSLRAELDAERKKSRSLKEEGDNFQKQLLTAFIEKDQLRREAEEANRQLQAAADGQTPSTEFIKQGEKFEKLRVKAKELKEVSASKSSTPVTANPPPSIVLPRSPRGSPESPISDWSDDDEDDPDAEDDDGIGGMKVDVKRRSVWDVLMPRLSWGQGQTPQRPQWGFHPYRIDGNGSFGFPRRPVSAAALPGGSATVGGSSPRSLSRQRTSLESVSLSPPPFPKSCGIEQATTATGKRLGGCVADWLISHQQQYDKLELKNRELERTLKAVRAGTEAGAQKAQSDQIIKNLQRENALIATAWYDLNSRLQSSHFILQRRQDAPKSWLNKQRALVNGESSLFYS
;
A
#
# COMPACT_ATOMS: atom_id res chain seq x y z
N MET A 1 3.36 29.25 -85.71
CA MET A 1 2.87 30.64 -85.60
C MET A 1 4.02 31.68 -85.49
N LEU A 2 5.10 31.56 -86.28
CA LEU A 2 6.45 31.77 -85.68
C LEU A 2 7.13 33.15 -85.78
N SER A 3 6.81 34.04 -86.72
CA SER A 3 7.67 35.22 -86.98
C SER A 3 7.74 36.23 -85.84
N LYS A 4 6.59 36.62 -85.25
CA LYS A 4 6.53 37.56 -84.12
C LYS A 4 6.83 36.91 -82.76
N LEU A 5 6.69 35.59 -82.65
CA LEU A 5 6.94 34.83 -81.42
C LEU A 5 8.44 34.62 -81.14
N ASN A 6 9.29 34.83 -82.14
CA ASN A 6 10.75 34.82 -81.98
C ASN A 6 11.30 36.12 -81.33
N ASN A 7 10.47 37.12 -81.06
CA ASN A 7 10.87 38.32 -80.32
C ASN A 7 10.96 38.02 -78.80
N PRO A 8 12.10 38.24 -78.14
CA PRO A 8 12.28 37.92 -76.72
C PRO A 8 11.36 38.74 -75.80
N ALA A 9 10.92 39.95 -76.19
CA ALA A 9 9.96 40.73 -75.42
C ALA A 9 8.57 40.07 -75.40
N THR A 10 8.17 39.43 -76.51
CA THR A 10 6.93 38.65 -76.63
C THR A 10 6.99 37.41 -75.73
N GLN A 11 8.11 36.69 -75.75
CA GLN A 11 8.34 35.51 -74.89
C GLN A 11 8.35 35.88 -73.39
N ALA A 12 8.97 37.00 -73.03
CA ALA A 12 8.96 37.52 -71.66
C ALA A 12 7.56 37.98 -71.19
N ALA A 13 6.70 38.46 -72.10
CA ALA A 13 5.31 38.77 -71.78
C ALA A 13 4.49 37.50 -71.50
N LEU A 14 4.64 36.44 -72.32
CA LEU A 14 3.98 35.15 -72.12
C LEU A 14 4.42 34.46 -70.82
N LEU A 15 5.73 34.43 -70.52
CA LEU A 15 6.25 33.90 -69.27
C LEU A 15 5.74 34.70 -68.06
N GLY A 16 5.74 36.03 -68.13
CA GLY A 16 5.23 36.89 -67.06
C GLY A 16 3.71 36.78 -66.85
N TRP A 17 2.94 36.40 -67.86
CA TRP A 17 1.53 36.04 -67.72
C TRP A 17 1.34 34.69 -67.01
N ALA A 18 2.07 33.67 -67.44
CA ALA A 18 1.99 32.33 -66.82
C ALA A 18 2.46 32.34 -65.35
N ASP A 19 3.55 33.05 -65.03
CA ASP A 19 4.03 33.20 -63.65
C ASP A 19 2.98 33.89 -62.75
N LYS A 20 2.24 34.87 -63.30
CA LYS A 20 1.15 35.55 -62.60
C LYS A 20 -0.09 34.66 -62.42
N MET A 21 -0.45 33.88 -63.45
CA MET A 21 -1.56 32.91 -63.41
C MET A 21 -1.35 31.90 -62.28
N LEU A 22 -0.14 31.33 -62.14
CA LEU A 22 0.20 30.41 -61.05
C LEU A 22 0.03 31.08 -59.68
N VAL A 23 0.66 32.25 -59.49
CA VAL A 23 0.70 32.94 -58.19
C VAL A 23 -0.68 33.39 -57.69
N GLU A 24 -1.56 33.90 -58.56
CA GLU A 24 -2.86 34.44 -58.13
C GLU A 24 -4.03 33.45 -58.23
N LEU A 25 -3.93 32.38 -59.03
CA LEU A 25 -5.02 31.41 -59.23
C LEU A 25 -4.72 29.98 -58.72
N ALA A 26 -3.46 29.60 -58.52
CA ALA A 26 -3.05 28.29 -57.99
C ALA A 26 -2.14 28.41 -56.74
N PRO A 27 -2.58 29.05 -55.63
CA PRO A 27 -1.76 29.33 -54.45
C PRO A 27 -1.38 28.09 -53.61
N ARG A 28 -1.65 26.87 -54.10
CA ARG A 28 -1.21 25.61 -53.47
C ARG A 28 0.20 25.21 -53.91
N ASP A 29 0.59 25.57 -55.13
CA ASP A 29 1.81 25.05 -55.77
C ASP A 29 2.93 26.11 -55.81
N THR A 30 3.20 26.73 -54.66
CA THR A 30 4.08 27.92 -54.51
C THR A 30 5.53 27.72 -54.93
N ASP A 31 5.94 26.48 -55.16
CA ASP A 31 7.29 26.12 -55.59
C ASP A 31 7.48 26.25 -57.10
N LEU A 32 6.43 26.02 -57.92
CA LEU A 32 6.48 26.23 -59.36
C LEU A 32 6.52 27.73 -59.71
N LYS A 33 7.41 28.09 -60.65
CA LYS A 33 7.69 29.46 -61.08
C LYS A 33 7.95 29.45 -62.58
N CYS A 34 7.40 30.41 -63.33
CA CYS A 34 7.45 30.43 -64.79
C CYS A 34 8.29 31.63 -65.30
N LYS A 35 9.50 31.81 -64.74
CA LYS A 35 10.36 32.98 -65.00
C LYS A 35 11.39 32.74 -66.11
N ARG A 36 11.60 31.49 -66.52
CA ARG A 36 12.45 31.08 -67.65
C ARG A 36 11.76 29.98 -68.44
N ALA A 37 11.95 29.97 -69.75
CA ALA A 37 11.39 28.94 -70.63
C ALA A 37 11.82 27.51 -70.25
N GLU A 38 13.01 27.34 -69.65
CA GLU A 38 13.48 26.04 -69.13
C GLU A 38 12.51 25.41 -68.10
N GLN A 39 11.73 26.24 -67.37
CA GLN A 39 10.78 25.81 -66.34
C GLN A 39 9.43 25.32 -66.91
N LEU A 40 9.32 25.21 -68.24
CA LEU A 40 8.18 24.63 -68.95
C LEU A 40 8.48 23.22 -69.50
N TYR A 41 9.75 22.78 -69.43
CA TYR A 41 10.25 21.64 -70.19
C TYR A 41 9.79 20.28 -69.63
N ASP A 42 9.40 20.23 -68.36
CA ASP A 42 8.88 19.05 -67.66
C ASP A 42 7.38 18.80 -67.90
N GLY A 43 6.64 19.80 -68.41
CA GLY A 43 5.18 19.78 -68.56
C GLY A 43 4.39 20.20 -67.31
N ALA A 44 5.04 20.40 -66.15
CA ALA A 44 4.36 20.58 -64.87
C ALA A 44 3.58 21.90 -64.80
N VAL A 45 4.17 23.01 -65.28
CA VAL A 45 3.46 24.31 -65.37
C VAL A 45 2.22 24.23 -66.27
N PHE A 46 2.26 23.49 -67.37
CA PHE A 46 1.10 23.31 -68.24
C PHE A 46 -0.02 22.49 -67.57
N SER A 47 0.32 21.60 -66.63
CA SER A 47 -0.66 20.86 -65.81
C SER A 47 -1.49 21.79 -64.94
N VAL A 48 -0.83 22.72 -64.22
CA VAL A 48 -1.49 23.68 -63.34
C VAL A 48 -2.30 24.69 -64.16
N LEU A 49 -1.80 25.09 -65.34
CA LEU A 49 -2.56 25.92 -66.28
C LEU A 49 -3.80 25.21 -66.85
N LEU A 50 -3.79 23.87 -67.01
CA LEU A 50 -4.99 23.10 -67.31
C LEU A 50 -5.97 23.08 -66.12
N GLU A 51 -5.52 22.83 -64.90
CA GLU A 51 -6.40 22.79 -63.70
C GLU A 51 -7.07 24.15 -63.40
N ILE A 52 -6.44 25.26 -63.77
CA ILE A 52 -7.05 26.59 -63.69
C ILE A 52 -8.19 26.74 -64.72
N LEU A 53 -8.02 26.23 -65.94
CA LEU A 53 -8.94 26.43 -67.08
C LEU A 53 -10.05 25.35 -67.20
N ASP A 54 -9.77 24.12 -66.78
CA ASP A 54 -10.66 22.96 -66.87
C ASP A 54 -10.85 22.30 -65.51
N ASP A 55 -12.09 22.29 -65.02
CA ASP A 55 -12.50 21.65 -63.77
C ASP A 55 -12.68 20.13 -63.89
N GLU A 56 -12.78 19.60 -65.11
CA GLU A 56 -12.76 18.15 -65.38
C GLU A 56 -11.34 17.58 -65.55
N TYR A 57 -10.30 18.42 -65.57
CA TYR A 57 -8.92 17.97 -65.76
C TYR A 57 -8.38 17.25 -64.52
N ASN A 58 -7.81 16.07 -64.72
CA ASN A 58 -7.22 15.25 -63.66
C ASN A 58 -5.67 15.28 -63.73
N PRO A 59 -4.98 15.98 -62.80
CA PRO A 59 -3.52 16.10 -62.81
C PRO A 59 -2.79 14.82 -62.40
N SER A 60 -3.45 13.85 -61.72
CA SER A 60 -2.78 12.68 -61.14
C SER A 60 -2.04 11.82 -62.17
N ARG A 61 -2.51 11.79 -63.43
CA ARG A 61 -1.85 11.07 -64.53
C ARG A 61 -0.49 11.67 -64.91
N LEU A 62 -0.30 12.98 -64.76
CA LEU A 62 0.98 13.66 -64.96
C LEU A 62 1.82 13.66 -63.69
N GLN A 63 1.20 13.93 -62.53
CA GLN A 63 1.88 13.92 -61.24
C GLN A 63 2.58 12.57 -60.99
N GLN A 64 1.91 11.44 -61.23
CA GLN A 64 2.52 10.11 -61.12
C GLN A 64 3.73 9.93 -62.06
N ALA A 65 3.71 10.56 -63.24
CA ALA A 65 4.82 10.51 -64.22
C ALA A 65 5.99 11.44 -63.85
N LEU A 66 5.74 12.49 -63.04
CA LEU A 66 6.75 13.36 -62.44
C LEU A 66 7.36 12.76 -61.17
N GLU A 67 6.55 12.05 -60.36
CA GLU A 67 6.98 11.35 -59.14
C GLU A 67 7.77 10.06 -59.43
N THR A 68 7.62 9.47 -60.62
CA THR A 68 8.39 8.28 -61.06
C THR A 68 9.27 8.57 -62.29
N PRO A 69 10.28 9.46 -62.17
CA PRO A 69 11.17 9.76 -63.28
C PRO A 69 12.05 8.54 -63.61
N PRO A 70 12.19 8.16 -64.90
CA PRO A 70 13.14 7.13 -65.30
C PRO A 70 14.59 7.61 -65.10
N SER A 71 15.53 6.67 -65.05
CA SER A 71 16.96 6.91 -64.79
C SER A 71 17.68 7.83 -65.81
N ASN A 72 16.99 8.26 -66.86
CA ASN A 72 17.47 9.23 -67.83
C ASN A 72 16.52 10.44 -67.86
N THR A 73 17.05 11.65 -67.62
CA THR A 73 16.26 12.87 -67.43
C THR A 73 15.61 13.41 -68.69
N ASP A 74 15.96 12.88 -69.87
CA ASP A 74 15.40 13.33 -71.14
C ASP A 74 14.16 12.53 -71.59
N ASP A 75 14.00 11.28 -71.14
CA ASP A 75 12.99 10.35 -71.69
C ASP A 75 11.56 10.57 -71.16
N HIS A 76 11.37 11.29 -70.05
CA HIS A 76 10.03 11.55 -69.50
C HIS A 76 9.34 12.77 -70.15
N ARG A 77 10.09 13.75 -70.65
CA ARG A 77 9.50 14.97 -71.26
C ARG A 77 8.57 14.67 -72.45
N PRO A 78 8.88 13.75 -73.40
CA PRO A 78 7.94 13.39 -74.46
C PRO A 78 6.65 12.76 -73.93
N ARG A 79 6.72 11.94 -72.88
CA ARG A 79 5.55 11.33 -72.22
C ARG A 79 4.69 12.40 -71.55
N ASN A 80 5.31 13.35 -70.85
CA ASN A 80 4.65 14.43 -70.14
C ASN A 80 3.95 15.40 -71.11
N LEU A 81 4.64 15.88 -72.15
CA LEU A 81 4.03 16.74 -73.17
C LEU A 81 2.96 16.01 -73.99
N HIS A 82 3.04 14.68 -74.17
CA HIS A 82 1.97 13.90 -74.79
C HIS A 82 0.71 13.81 -73.90
N ILE A 83 0.86 13.70 -72.57
CA ILE A 83 -0.25 13.78 -71.61
C ILE A 83 -0.91 15.17 -71.67
N ILE A 84 -0.11 16.25 -71.68
CA ILE A 84 -0.60 17.63 -71.84
C ILE A 84 -1.32 17.80 -73.20
N HIS A 85 -0.75 17.32 -74.31
CA HIS A 85 -1.39 17.37 -75.63
C HIS A 85 -2.74 16.66 -75.64
N MET A 86 -2.84 15.45 -75.08
CA MET A 86 -4.09 14.69 -75.02
C MET A 86 -5.17 15.45 -74.23
N ALA A 87 -4.81 16.00 -73.07
CA ALA A 87 -5.75 16.77 -72.24
C ALA A 87 -6.15 18.12 -72.86
N LEU A 88 -5.21 18.83 -73.49
CA LEU A 88 -5.47 20.11 -74.15
C LEU A 88 -6.34 19.95 -75.41
N ASN A 89 -6.19 18.84 -76.14
CA ASN A 89 -7.02 18.51 -77.31
C ASN A 89 -8.45 18.10 -76.89
N ASP A 90 -8.57 17.36 -75.77
CA ASP A 90 -9.86 17.03 -75.16
C ASP A 90 -10.59 18.28 -74.61
N TYR A 91 -9.88 19.17 -73.89
CA TYR A 91 -10.39 20.49 -73.48
C TYR A 91 -10.85 21.32 -74.68
N ALA A 92 -10.06 21.37 -75.77
CA ALA A 92 -10.43 22.10 -76.98
C ALA A 92 -11.75 21.59 -77.57
N ARG A 93 -11.96 20.28 -77.61
CA ARG A 93 -13.21 19.67 -78.08
C ARG A 93 -14.41 19.95 -77.16
N ARG A 94 -14.19 20.03 -75.85
CA ARG A 94 -15.24 20.27 -74.86
C ARG A 94 -15.64 21.74 -74.69
N LYS A 95 -14.67 22.68 -74.67
CA LYS A 95 -14.88 24.09 -74.26
C LYS A 95 -14.35 25.16 -75.22
N CYS A 96 -13.47 24.82 -76.17
CA CYS A 96 -12.76 25.80 -77.01
C CYS A 96 -12.47 25.26 -78.43
N PRO A 97 -13.47 24.93 -79.28
CA PRO A 97 -13.21 24.27 -80.57
C PRO A 97 -12.29 25.10 -81.50
N LYS A 98 -12.29 26.42 -81.34
CA LYS A 98 -11.44 27.38 -82.05
C LYS A 98 -9.92 27.15 -81.89
N ILE A 99 -9.46 26.45 -80.84
CA ILE A 99 -8.03 26.16 -80.64
C ILE A 99 -7.57 24.80 -81.18
N GLU A 100 -8.46 23.90 -81.61
CA GLU A 100 -8.04 22.58 -82.11
C GLU A 100 -7.11 22.66 -83.34
N PRO A 101 -7.33 23.54 -84.35
CA PRO A 101 -6.40 23.71 -85.47
C PRO A 101 -5.01 24.18 -85.02
N LEU A 102 -4.96 25.04 -83.98
CA LEU A 102 -3.71 25.56 -83.43
C LEU A 102 -2.92 24.47 -82.69
N ILE A 103 -3.60 23.60 -81.93
CA ILE A 103 -3.00 22.43 -81.28
C ILE A 103 -2.41 21.47 -82.33
N ARG A 104 -3.15 21.17 -83.40
CA ARG A 104 -2.70 20.31 -84.50
C ARG A 104 -1.48 20.87 -85.26
N SER A 105 -1.18 22.16 -85.12
CA SER A 105 -0.02 22.81 -85.76
C SER A 105 1.30 22.68 -84.97
N ILE A 106 1.27 22.16 -83.74
CA ILE A 106 2.43 22.05 -82.84
C ILE A 106 2.84 20.58 -82.68
N ASP A 107 4.11 20.24 -82.98
CA ASP A 107 4.65 18.91 -82.72
C ASP A 107 5.15 18.77 -81.27
N PHE A 108 4.25 18.34 -80.39
CA PHE A 108 4.54 18.03 -78.98
C PHE A 108 5.55 16.87 -78.82
N GLN A 109 5.67 15.96 -79.81
CA GLN A 109 6.58 14.81 -79.73
C GLN A 109 8.02 15.21 -80.06
N ALA A 110 8.23 16.05 -81.07
CA ALA A 110 9.53 16.66 -81.35
C ALA A 110 9.95 17.58 -80.20
N LEU A 111 9.05 18.43 -79.70
CA LEU A 111 9.36 19.38 -78.63
C LEU A 111 9.70 18.69 -77.29
N GLY A 112 9.10 17.53 -76.99
CA GLY A 112 9.46 16.76 -75.79
C GLY A 112 10.88 16.21 -75.84
N ARG A 113 11.35 15.78 -77.03
CA ARG A 113 12.73 15.31 -77.24
C ARG A 113 13.72 16.48 -77.21
N HIS A 114 13.40 17.56 -77.92
CA HIS A 114 14.25 18.75 -78.06
C HIS A 114 13.47 20.02 -77.68
N PRO A 115 13.39 20.35 -76.37
CA PRO A 115 12.60 21.49 -75.90
C PRO A 115 13.22 22.82 -76.33
N THR A 116 12.50 23.57 -77.15
CA THR A 116 12.90 24.90 -77.63
C THR A 116 12.10 25.99 -76.93
N LYS A 117 12.76 27.12 -76.64
CA LYS A 117 12.12 28.31 -76.03
C LYS A 117 10.96 28.85 -76.89
N LEU A 118 11.08 28.69 -78.20
CA LEU A 118 10.10 29.08 -79.21
C LEU A 118 8.85 28.17 -79.19
N GLY A 119 9.02 26.85 -79.22
CA GLY A 119 7.88 25.91 -79.16
C GLY A 119 7.15 25.92 -77.80
N MET A 120 7.88 26.14 -76.70
CA MET A 120 7.24 26.34 -75.39
C MET A 120 6.43 27.64 -75.33
N ALA A 121 6.87 28.69 -76.04
CA ALA A 121 6.09 29.90 -76.22
C ALA A 121 4.87 29.69 -77.14
N GLU A 122 4.94 28.79 -78.13
CA GLU A 122 3.76 28.39 -78.93
C GLU A 122 2.72 27.64 -78.08
N ILE A 123 3.14 26.70 -77.22
CA ILE A 123 2.22 26.04 -76.28
C ILE A 123 1.63 27.06 -75.31
N LEU A 124 2.44 27.94 -74.68
CA LEU A 124 1.91 29.04 -73.86
C LEU A 124 0.96 29.97 -74.62
N THR A 125 1.15 30.15 -75.93
CA THR A 125 0.21 30.92 -76.77
C THR A 125 -1.12 30.19 -76.93
N VAL A 126 -1.12 28.87 -77.10
CA VAL A 126 -2.39 28.09 -77.11
C VAL A 126 -3.09 28.17 -75.75
N PHE A 127 -2.38 28.12 -74.62
CA PHE A 127 -2.95 28.33 -73.29
C PHE A 127 -3.49 29.75 -73.08
N LEU A 128 -2.78 30.77 -73.58
CA LEU A 128 -3.24 32.16 -73.56
C LEU A 128 -4.56 32.31 -74.34
N LEU A 129 -4.63 31.74 -75.55
CA LEU A 129 -5.82 31.76 -76.39
C LEU A 129 -6.98 30.93 -75.79
N ALA A 130 -6.68 29.78 -75.17
CA ALA A 130 -7.64 29.01 -74.38
C ALA A 130 -8.27 29.83 -73.24
N SER A 131 -7.50 30.73 -72.62
CA SER A 131 -7.99 31.65 -71.58
C SER A 131 -8.70 32.89 -72.13
N ALA A 132 -8.44 33.28 -73.39
CA ALA A 132 -8.97 34.49 -74.02
C ALA A 132 -10.21 34.25 -74.90
N TRP A 133 -10.40 33.03 -75.38
CA TRP A 133 -11.51 32.60 -76.25
C TRP A 133 -12.43 31.56 -75.59
N ASN A 134 -12.34 31.40 -74.27
CA ASN A 134 -13.20 30.47 -73.52
C ASN A 134 -14.68 30.85 -73.71
N GLU A 135 -15.51 29.87 -74.05
CA GLU A 135 -16.93 30.05 -74.30
C GLU A 135 -17.73 30.10 -72.98
N ASP A 136 -17.18 29.60 -71.86
CA ASP A 136 -17.69 29.75 -70.48
C ASP A 136 -17.47 31.17 -69.89
N ALA A 137 -17.62 32.21 -70.71
CA ALA A 137 -17.24 33.59 -70.40
C ALA A 137 -18.06 34.26 -69.26
N ASP A 138 -19.21 33.69 -68.88
CA ASP A 138 -20.03 34.18 -67.77
C ASP A 138 -19.66 33.56 -66.41
N THR A 139 -18.83 32.51 -66.39
CA THR A 139 -18.45 31.78 -65.16
C THR A 139 -17.26 32.45 -64.48
N GLU A 140 -17.25 32.55 -63.14
CA GLU A 140 -16.14 33.14 -62.37
C GLU A 140 -14.76 32.56 -62.72
N ARG A 141 -14.67 31.23 -62.96
CA ARG A 141 -13.43 30.56 -63.40
C ARG A 141 -12.96 31.05 -64.77
N GLY A 142 -13.86 31.27 -65.74
CA GLY A 142 -13.53 31.79 -67.07
C GLY A 142 -13.13 33.28 -67.05
N LEU A 143 -13.81 34.07 -66.21
CA LEU A 143 -13.54 35.50 -66.05
C LEU A 143 -12.21 35.81 -65.36
N ARG A 144 -11.79 35.01 -64.35
CA ARG A 144 -10.58 35.29 -63.55
C ARG A 144 -9.29 35.40 -64.39
N PRO A 145 -8.95 34.47 -65.31
CA PRO A 145 -7.81 34.63 -66.23
C PRO A 145 -7.87 35.91 -67.09
N ILE A 146 -9.06 36.28 -67.57
CA ILE A 146 -9.26 37.47 -68.42
C ILE A 146 -9.12 38.75 -67.60
N GLN A 147 -9.62 38.77 -66.36
CA GLN A 147 -9.40 39.86 -65.41
C GLN A 147 -7.91 39.97 -65.06
N LEU A 148 -7.22 38.84 -64.84
CA LEU A 148 -5.79 38.83 -64.54
C LEU A 148 -4.96 39.42 -65.70
N MET A 149 -5.28 39.10 -66.95
CA MET A 149 -4.64 39.71 -68.13
C MET A 149 -4.70 41.25 -68.12
N ARG A 150 -5.80 41.84 -67.62
CA ARG A 150 -5.97 43.30 -67.48
C ARG A 150 -5.15 43.93 -66.34
N THR A 151 -4.46 43.13 -65.54
CA THR A 151 -3.63 43.56 -64.39
C THR A 151 -2.12 43.28 -64.58
N LEU A 152 -1.69 42.90 -65.79
CA LEU A 152 -0.27 42.85 -66.16
C LEU A 152 0.30 44.25 -66.45
N ASN A 153 1.63 44.37 -66.58
CA ASN A 153 2.25 45.65 -66.97
C ASN A 153 1.82 46.05 -68.39
N GLN A 154 1.64 47.35 -68.65
CA GLN A 154 1.10 47.87 -69.92
C GLN A 154 1.84 47.36 -71.17
N HIS A 155 3.18 47.23 -71.12
CA HIS A 155 3.96 46.64 -72.22
C HIS A 155 3.63 45.15 -72.44
N GLN A 156 3.39 44.39 -71.38
CA GLN A 156 2.98 42.97 -71.50
C GLN A 156 1.55 42.86 -72.02
N GLN A 157 0.63 43.71 -71.56
CA GLN A 157 -0.75 43.77 -72.07
C GLN A 157 -0.78 44.05 -73.59
N MET A 158 -0.02 45.05 -74.06
CA MET A 158 0.05 45.38 -75.49
C MET A 158 0.66 44.24 -76.32
N ALA A 159 1.71 43.58 -75.82
CA ALA A 159 2.28 42.42 -76.49
C ALA A 159 1.27 41.25 -76.58
N ILE A 160 0.61 40.92 -75.47
CA ILE A 160 -0.39 39.85 -75.38
C ILE A 160 -1.59 40.12 -76.29
N MET A 161 -2.14 41.35 -76.28
CA MET A 161 -3.27 41.73 -77.14
C MET A 161 -2.92 41.61 -78.63
N THR A 162 -1.68 41.96 -79.00
CA THR A 162 -1.17 41.82 -80.37
C THR A 162 -1.14 40.35 -80.80
N ILE A 163 -0.68 39.44 -79.94
CA ILE A 163 -0.68 37.98 -80.21
C ILE A 163 -2.12 37.49 -80.46
N ILE A 164 -3.07 37.86 -79.59
CA ILE A 164 -4.47 37.40 -79.70
C ILE A 164 -5.09 37.83 -81.03
N GLN A 165 -4.86 39.07 -81.45
CA GLN A 165 -5.34 39.61 -82.73
C GLN A 165 -4.65 38.96 -83.95
N ASP A 166 -3.32 38.77 -83.90
CA ASP A 166 -2.54 38.15 -84.98
C ASP A 166 -2.93 36.70 -85.27
N VAL A 167 -3.44 35.96 -84.27
CA VAL A 167 -3.85 34.55 -84.43
C VAL A 167 -5.32 34.41 -84.78
N ASP A 168 -6.23 35.22 -84.20
CA ASP A 168 -7.65 35.27 -84.59
C ASP A 168 -7.83 35.54 -86.10
N ALA A 169 -7.04 36.47 -86.65
CA ALA A 169 -7.06 36.81 -88.07
C ALA A 169 -6.65 35.64 -89.00
N LYS A 170 -5.88 34.66 -88.49
CA LYS A 170 -5.38 33.53 -89.30
C LYS A 170 -6.29 32.31 -89.24
N VAL A 171 -6.84 31.99 -88.08
CA VAL A 171 -7.81 30.88 -87.93
C VAL A 171 -9.03 31.08 -88.84
N LYS A 172 -9.36 32.33 -89.19
CA LYS A 172 -10.42 32.68 -90.15
C LYS A 172 -10.03 32.49 -91.63
N GLN A 173 -8.74 32.57 -91.96
CA GLN A 173 -8.27 32.48 -93.35
C GLN A 173 -8.21 31.02 -93.86
N ASP A 174 -7.94 30.06 -92.97
CA ASP A 174 -7.76 28.65 -93.34
C ASP A 174 -9.10 27.90 -93.60
N ALA A 175 -10.25 28.59 -93.59
CA ALA A 175 -11.59 27.97 -93.56
C ALA A 175 -12.37 27.98 -94.91
N GLU A 176 -11.85 28.57 -95.98
CA GLU A 176 -12.66 29.01 -97.15
C GLU A 176 -12.37 28.26 -98.49
N THR A 177 -11.92 27.00 -98.51
CA THR A 177 -11.12 26.46 -99.66
C THR A 177 -11.44 25.06 -100.28
N SER A 178 -12.69 24.60 -100.50
CA SER A 178 -12.97 23.27 -101.18
C SER A 178 -14.37 23.01 -101.81
N ASP A 179 -14.48 22.59 -103.11
CA ASP A 179 -15.48 21.64 -103.76
C ASP A 179 -15.59 21.65 -105.36
N VAL A 180 -16.29 20.66 -106.01
CA VAL A 180 -16.96 20.58 -107.41
C VAL A 180 -16.45 19.62 -108.57
N ASP A 181 -17.32 18.86 -109.36
CA ASP A 181 -17.44 18.67 -110.90
C ASP A 181 -18.35 17.53 -111.59
N ASN A 182 -18.44 17.35 -112.97
CA ASN A 182 -19.58 16.75 -113.84
C ASN A 182 -19.31 16.00 -115.28
N ASP A 183 -20.31 15.66 -116.21
CA ASP A 183 -20.24 14.85 -117.55
C ASP A 183 -21.34 15.01 -118.75
N THR A 184 -21.22 14.46 -120.03
CA THR A 184 -22.24 14.17 -121.20
C THR A 184 -21.65 13.71 -122.63
N GLY A 185 -22.24 13.25 -123.82
CA GLY A 185 -23.56 12.89 -124.52
C GLY A 185 -23.47 12.55 -126.12
N ALA A 186 -24.47 11.97 -126.92
CA ALA A 186 -24.36 11.51 -128.41
C ALA A 186 -25.62 11.14 -129.37
N THR A 187 -25.45 10.79 -130.72
CA THR A 187 -26.27 9.95 -131.77
C THR A 187 -27.08 10.52 -133.06
N SER A 188 -27.24 9.79 -134.25
CA SER A 188 -28.31 9.85 -135.40
C SER A 188 -28.05 9.10 -136.82
N ALA A 189 -29.00 8.91 -137.82
CA ALA A 189 -28.91 8.26 -139.24
C ALA A 189 -30.13 8.37 -140.31
N ASN A 190 -30.04 7.85 -141.62
CA ASN A 190 -31.08 7.46 -142.73
C ASN A 190 -31.02 8.13 -144.22
N VAL A 191 -31.70 7.87 -145.42
CA VAL A 191 -32.51 6.87 -146.33
C VAL A 191 -32.91 7.58 -147.74
N ASP A 192 -33.51 7.22 -148.96
CA ASP A 192 -34.27 6.16 -149.82
C ASP A 192 -33.98 6.29 -151.42
N GLU A 193 -34.67 5.98 -152.60
CA GLU A 193 -36.01 5.51 -153.22
C GLU A 193 -35.94 5.03 -154.79
N ASP A 194 -37.03 4.70 -155.59
CA ASP A 194 -37.08 4.24 -157.09
C ASP A 194 -38.42 4.42 -157.97
N LEU A 195 -38.44 4.25 -159.35
CA LEU A 195 -39.62 4.17 -160.32
C LEU A 195 -39.58 3.14 -161.53
N ALA A 196 -38.62 2.20 -161.71
CA ALA A 196 -38.64 1.27 -162.89
C ALA A 196 -39.73 0.16 -162.86
N GLN A 197 -40.77 0.38 -162.06
CA GLN A 197 -41.38 -0.60 -161.18
C GLN A 197 -42.21 -1.71 -161.83
N GLU A 198 -42.73 -1.61 -163.06
CA GLU A 198 -43.61 -2.66 -163.61
C GLU A 198 -42.86 -3.80 -164.33
N ALA A 199 -41.88 -3.48 -165.17
CA ALA A 199 -40.95 -4.49 -165.70
C ALA A 199 -40.07 -5.03 -164.56
N GLU A 200 -39.69 -4.13 -163.65
CA GLU A 200 -39.01 -4.49 -162.42
C GLU A 200 -39.94 -5.34 -161.53
N ILE A 201 -41.26 -5.16 -161.43
CA ILE A 201 -42.18 -6.04 -160.66
C ILE A 201 -42.10 -7.51 -161.10
N ALA A 202 -41.89 -7.78 -162.39
CA ALA A 202 -41.69 -9.16 -162.86
C ALA A 202 -40.30 -9.70 -162.44
N ARG A 203 -39.26 -8.87 -162.55
CA ARG A 203 -37.90 -9.19 -162.08
C ARG A 203 -37.86 -9.34 -160.56
N LEU A 204 -38.27 -8.32 -159.80
CA LEU A 204 -38.55 -8.30 -158.36
C LEU A 204 -39.44 -9.45 -157.88
N ARG A 205 -40.31 -10.06 -158.68
CA ARG A 205 -40.99 -11.30 -158.26
C ARG A 205 -40.04 -12.48 -158.22
N TYR A 206 -39.23 -12.66 -159.26
CA TYR A 206 -38.17 -13.67 -159.28
C TYR A 206 -37.05 -13.37 -158.27
N GLU A 207 -36.65 -12.10 -158.17
CA GLU A 207 -35.61 -11.60 -157.27
C GLU A 207 -36.08 -11.53 -155.82
N ALA A 208 -37.38 -11.35 -155.55
CA ALA A 208 -37.97 -11.56 -154.22
C ALA A 208 -38.14 -13.04 -153.89
N ASP A 209 -38.44 -13.93 -154.86
CA ASP A 209 -38.46 -15.37 -154.59
C ASP A 209 -37.06 -15.95 -154.40
N ASP A 210 -36.04 -15.41 -155.06
CA ASP A 210 -34.65 -15.76 -154.76
C ASP A 210 -34.16 -15.08 -153.48
N ALA A 211 -34.48 -13.81 -153.23
CA ALA A 211 -34.23 -13.16 -151.95
C ALA A 211 -35.01 -13.82 -150.80
N ARG A 212 -36.14 -14.50 -151.04
CA ARG A 212 -36.83 -15.37 -150.07
C ARG A 212 -36.06 -16.66 -149.81
N ARG A 213 -35.40 -17.26 -150.83
CA ARG A 213 -34.48 -18.38 -150.63
C ARG A 213 -33.22 -17.96 -149.89
N GLN A 214 -32.64 -16.82 -150.25
CA GLN A 214 -31.47 -16.25 -149.59
C GLN A 214 -31.81 -15.82 -148.15
N ALA A 215 -32.94 -15.15 -147.91
CA ALA A 215 -33.45 -14.85 -146.58
C ALA A 215 -33.82 -16.12 -145.80
N GLY A 216 -34.29 -17.18 -146.46
CA GLY A 216 -34.49 -18.50 -145.85
C GLY A 216 -33.17 -19.14 -145.42
N GLY A 217 -32.13 -19.09 -146.25
CA GLY A 217 -30.79 -19.58 -145.93
C GLY A 217 -30.07 -18.73 -144.88
N LEU A 218 -30.23 -17.41 -144.93
CA LEU A 218 -29.77 -16.46 -143.91
C LEU A 218 -30.53 -16.66 -142.61
N LYS A 219 -31.84 -16.95 -142.66
CA LYS A 219 -32.63 -17.32 -141.48
C LYS A 219 -32.13 -18.64 -140.90
N MET A 220 -31.97 -19.72 -141.68
CA MET A 220 -31.39 -20.97 -141.15
C MET A 220 -29.94 -20.79 -140.66
N ARG A 221 -29.22 -19.75 -141.09
CA ARG A 221 -27.92 -19.37 -140.52
C ARG A 221 -28.07 -18.53 -139.24
N LEU A 222 -29.07 -17.67 -139.15
CA LEU A 222 -29.44 -16.91 -137.96
C LEU A 222 -29.93 -17.86 -136.86
N ASP A 223 -30.89 -18.73 -137.18
CA ASP A 223 -31.41 -19.78 -136.30
C ASP A 223 -30.24 -20.60 -135.71
N ARG A 224 -29.32 -21.10 -136.54
CA ARG A 224 -28.09 -21.81 -136.07
C ARG A 224 -27.12 -20.95 -135.28
N LEU A 225 -27.04 -19.64 -135.56
CA LEU A 225 -26.21 -18.71 -134.78
C LEU A 225 -26.86 -18.40 -133.43
N GLN A 226 -28.20 -18.42 -133.35
CA GLN A 226 -28.96 -18.35 -132.10
C GLN A 226 -28.85 -19.67 -131.33
N ASP A 227 -28.97 -20.84 -131.97
CA ASP A 227 -28.70 -22.14 -131.33
C ASP A 227 -27.29 -22.17 -130.70
N ASN A 228 -26.26 -21.74 -131.45
CA ASN A 228 -24.88 -21.64 -130.97
C ASN A 228 -24.71 -20.58 -129.86
N TYR A 229 -25.46 -19.48 -129.91
CA TYR A 229 -25.42 -18.42 -128.89
C TYR A 229 -26.09 -18.89 -127.61
N ASP A 230 -27.27 -19.50 -127.68
CA ASP A 230 -28.00 -20.10 -126.55
C ASP A 230 -27.19 -21.25 -125.94
N GLU A 231 -26.48 -22.05 -126.74
CA GLU A 231 -25.55 -23.07 -126.23
C GLU A 231 -24.32 -22.44 -125.54
N LEU A 232 -23.82 -21.30 -126.04
CA LEU A 232 -22.73 -20.57 -125.41
C LEU A 232 -23.16 -19.84 -124.12
N VAL A 233 -24.39 -19.32 -124.08
CA VAL A 233 -25.01 -18.73 -122.88
C VAL A 233 -25.19 -19.81 -121.82
N ARG A 234 -25.77 -20.97 -122.15
CA ARG A 234 -25.88 -22.10 -121.22
C ARG A 234 -24.51 -22.54 -120.68
N LYS A 235 -23.49 -22.66 -121.54
CA LYS A 235 -22.12 -22.95 -121.10
C LYS A 235 -21.53 -21.86 -120.20
N HIS A 236 -21.91 -20.60 -120.39
CA HIS A 236 -21.48 -19.51 -119.51
C HIS A 236 -22.20 -19.56 -118.17
N GLU A 237 -23.50 -19.85 -118.15
CA GLU A 237 -24.30 -20.10 -116.94
C GLU A 237 -23.76 -21.32 -116.17
N ASP A 238 -23.49 -22.44 -116.85
CA ASP A 238 -22.88 -23.65 -116.27
C ASP A 238 -21.51 -23.34 -115.65
N LEU A 239 -20.62 -22.64 -116.37
CA LEU A 239 -19.31 -22.22 -115.86
C LEU A 239 -19.40 -21.18 -114.73
N GLN A 240 -20.43 -20.33 -114.71
CA GLN A 240 -20.68 -19.43 -113.59
C GLN A 240 -21.16 -20.21 -112.37
N ASN A 241 -22.11 -21.14 -112.53
CA ASN A 241 -22.57 -22.02 -111.47
C ASN A 241 -21.41 -22.85 -110.88
N GLU A 242 -20.53 -23.40 -111.73
CA GLU A 242 -19.32 -24.10 -111.30
C GLU A 242 -18.35 -23.17 -110.55
N ASN A 243 -18.12 -21.94 -111.03
CA ASN A 243 -17.30 -20.96 -110.31
C ASN A 243 -17.90 -20.55 -108.97
N GLU A 244 -19.21 -20.34 -108.90
CA GLU A 244 -19.90 -20.04 -107.65
C GLU A 244 -19.85 -21.21 -106.67
N ASP A 245 -19.98 -22.45 -107.14
CA ASP A 245 -19.89 -23.64 -106.30
C ASP A 245 -18.45 -23.95 -105.86
N LEU A 246 -17.45 -23.69 -106.70
CA LEU A 246 -16.03 -23.70 -106.30
C LEU A 246 -15.73 -22.59 -105.28
N GLN A 247 -16.28 -21.38 -105.43
CA GLN A 247 -16.16 -20.31 -104.43
C GLN A 247 -16.88 -20.69 -103.12
N LYS A 248 -18.05 -21.32 -103.19
CA LYS A 248 -18.74 -21.87 -102.01
C LYS A 248 -17.87 -22.93 -101.32
N GLN A 249 -17.27 -23.87 -102.06
CA GLN A 249 -16.35 -24.89 -101.52
C GLN A 249 -15.10 -24.27 -100.87
N ILE A 250 -14.40 -23.36 -101.56
CA ILE A 250 -13.20 -22.69 -101.03
C ILE A 250 -13.52 -21.92 -99.72
N ASN A 251 -14.64 -21.20 -99.69
CA ASN A 251 -15.08 -20.51 -98.47
C ASN A 251 -15.54 -21.48 -97.37
N ASN A 252 -16.22 -22.57 -97.73
CA ASN A 252 -16.81 -23.51 -96.77
C ASN A 252 -15.82 -24.51 -96.18
N GLU A 253 -14.74 -24.85 -96.89
CA GLU A 253 -13.75 -25.85 -96.47
C GLU A 253 -12.47 -25.16 -95.96
N LEU A 254 -11.68 -24.58 -96.85
CA LEU A 254 -10.41 -23.91 -96.51
C LEU A 254 -10.64 -22.74 -95.54
N GLY A 255 -11.64 -21.90 -95.81
CA GLY A 255 -11.97 -20.76 -94.95
C GLY A 255 -12.45 -21.17 -93.54
N ASN A 256 -13.28 -22.21 -93.42
CA ASN A 256 -13.87 -22.57 -92.13
C ASN A 256 -12.96 -23.42 -91.24
N PHE A 257 -12.13 -24.32 -91.78
CA PHE A 257 -11.27 -25.15 -90.92
C PHE A 257 -10.25 -24.31 -90.16
N ASP A 258 -9.53 -23.40 -90.82
CA ASP A 258 -8.60 -22.51 -90.14
C ASP A 258 -9.30 -21.44 -89.30
N LYS A 259 -10.47 -20.93 -89.71
CA LYS A 259 -11.30 -20.04 -88.87
C LYS A 259 -11.76 -20.72 -87.58
N HIS A 260 -12.22 -21.97 -87.62
CA HIS A 260 -12.61 -22.72 -86.43
C HIS A 260 -11.41 -23.14 -85.58
N ARG A 261 -10.26 -23.42 -86.18
CA ARG A 261 -8.99 -23.66 -85.48
C ARG A 261 -8.53 -22.41 -84.73
N LEU A 262 -8.48 -21.27 -85.40
CA LEU A 262 -8.12 -19.98 -84.80
C LEU A 262 -9.14 -19.57 -83.72
N GLN A 263 -10.44 -19.77 -83.93
CA GLN A 263 -11.45 -19.56 -82.89
C GLN A 263 -11.33 -20.55 -81.71
N ARG A 264 -10.81 -21.77 -81.91
CA ARG A 264 -10.54 -22.70 -80.81
C ARG A 264 -9.32 -22.22 -80.02
N GLN A 265 -8.23 -21.89 -80.69
CA GLN A 265 -7.02 -21.33 -80.07
C GLN A 265 -7.28 -20.00 -79.37
N LEU A 266 -8.18 -19.16 -79.90
CA LEU A 266 -8.60 -17.92 -79.25
C LEU A 266 -9.33 -18.23 -77.93
N ARG A 267 -10.30 -19.15 -77.92
CA ARG A 267 -10.98 -19.58 -76.68
C ARG A 267 -10.07 -20.27 -75.68
N GLU A 268 -9.10 -21.05 -76.16
CA GLU A 268 -8.06 -21.69 -75.34
C GLU A 268 -7.16 -20.61 -74.68
N ASN A 269 -6.78 -19.58 -75.44
CA ASN A 269 -6.03 -18.43 -74.92
C ASN A 269 -6.88 -17.55 -73.98
N GLU A 270 -8.14 -17.30 -74.28
CA GLU A 270 -9.08 -16.56 -73.41
C GLU A 270 -9.28 -17.29 -72.07
N ALA A 271 -9.45 -18.62 -72.10
CA ALA A 271 -9.54 -19.44 -70.89
C ALA A 271 -8.22 -19.48 -70.11
N LEU A 272 -7.07 -19.54 -70.81
CA LEU A 272 -5.75 -19.44 -70.19
C LEU A 272 -5.57 -18.08 -69.51
N ILE A 273 -5.88 -16.97 -70.20
CA ILE A 273 -5.85 -15.61 -69.65
C ILE A 273 -6.75 -15.54 -68.40
N ALA A 274 -8.00 -15.97 -68.48
CA ALA A 274 -8.91 -15.99 -67.33
C ALA A 274 -8.36 -16.80 -66.14
N SER A 275 -7.69 -17.93 -66.38
CA SER A 275 -7.06 -18.71 -65.30
C SER A 275 -5.83 -18.03 -64.70
N LEU A 276 -5.00 -17.36 -65.51
CA LEU A 276 -3.85 -16.57 -65.06
C LEU A 276 -4.28 -15.28 -64.34
N GLU A 277 -5.39 -14.66 -64.75
CA GLU A 277 -5.98 -13.51 -64.07
C GLU A 277 -6.60 -13.89 -62.74
N ASN A 278 -7.29 -15.03 -62.66
CA ASN A 278 -7.74 -15.57 -61.37
C ASN A 278 -6.55 -15.89 -60.46
N GLN A 279 -5.51 -16.57 -60.97
CA GLN A 279 -4.30 -16.84 -60.19
C GLN A 279 -3.58 -15.55 -59.73
N ARG A 280 -3.52 -14.51 -60.58
CA ARG A 280 -3.02 -13.18 -60.22
C ARG A 280 -3.85 -12.59 -59.08
N ASN A 281 -5.18 -12.65 -59.18
CA ASN A 281 -6.09 -12.12 -58.18
C ASN A 281 -5.92 -12.88 -56.85
N ASP A 282 -5.88 -14.21 -56.86
CA ASP A 282 -5.62 -15.05 -55.68
C ASP A 282 -4.29 -14.71 -55.00
N LEU A 283 -3.24 -14.43 -55.79
CA LEU A 283 -1.93 -14.01 -55.26
C LEU A 283 -1.94 -12.59 -54.70
N VAL A 284 -2.72 -11.66 -55.27
CA VAL A 284 -2.95 -10.32 -54.70
C VAL A 284 -3.72 -10.44 -53.38
N ASP A 285 -4.78 -11.25 -53.35
CA ASP A 285 -5.59 -11.51 -52.15
C ASP A 285 -4.75 -12.11 -51.01
N GLN A 286 -3.88 -13.08 -51.33
CA GLN A 286 -2.91 -13.64 -50.40
C GLN A 286 -1.89 -12.60 -49.92
N LYS A 287 -1.35 -11.78 -50.84
CA LYS A 287 -0.42 -10.71 -50.51
C LYS A 287 -1.05 -9.71 -49.54
N GLU A 288 -2.27 -9.21 -49.81
CA GLU A 288 -2.93 -8.26 -48.92
C GLU A 288 -3.28 -8.88 -47.56
N ARG A 289 -3.62 -10.18 -47.49
CA ARG A 289 -3.83 -10.88 -46.21
C ARG A 289 -2.53 -10.92 -45.41
N LEU A 290 -1.41 -11.28 -46.04
CA LEU A 290 -0.09 -11.26 -45.41
C LEU A 290 0.37 -9.84 -45.01
N GLU A 291 0.04 -8.80 -45.77
CA GLU A 291 0.33 -7.40 -45.42
C GLU A 291 -0.51 -6.93 -44.23
N ARG A 292 -1.79 -7.33 -44.14
CA ARG A 292 -2.65 -7.08 -42.96
C ARG A 292 -2.14 -7.83 -41.72
N GLU A 293 -1.68 -9.06 -41.87
CA GLU A 293 -1.07 -9.84 -40.78
C GLU A 293 0.28 -9.26 -40.35
N LYS A 294 1.13 -8.83 -41.28
CA LYS A 294 2.38 -8.13 -41.02
C LYS A 294 2.13 -6.85 -40.22
N ALA A 295 1.21 -5.98 -40.65
CA ALA A 295 0.88 -4.76 -39.93
C ALA A 295 0.33 -5.04 -38.51
N ARG A 296 -0.48 -6.10 -38.35
CA ARG A 296 -0.97 -6.56 -37.04
C ARG A 296 0.18 -7.05 -36.14
N LEU A 297 1.14 -7.77 -36.70
CA LEU A 297 2.33 -8.25 -35.97
C LEU A 297 3.27 -7.10 -35.61
N GLU A 298 3.46 -6.11 -36.48
CA GLU A 298 4.25 -4.90 -36.21
C GLU A 298 3.69 -4.11 -35.02
N VAL A 299 2.36 -3.94 -34.94
CA VAL A 299 1.69 -3.32 -33.77
C VAL A 299 1.86 -4.18 -32.50
N GLN A 300 1.91 -5.52 -32.63
CA GLN A 300 2.20 -6.40 -31.49
C GLN A 300 3.66 -6.33 -31.03
N VAL A 301 4.62 -6.18 -31.96
CA VAL A 301 6.05 -5.97 -31.65
C VAL A 301 6.24 -4.63 -30.94
N GLN A 302 5.72 -3.52 -31.48
CA GLN A 302 5.78 -2.21 -30.82
C GLN A 302 5.19 -2.22 -29.41
N LYS A 303 4.09 -2.96 -29.20
CA LYS A 303 3.52 -3.15 -27.86
C LYS A 303 4.41 -4.00 -26.95
N ALA A 304 5.07 -5.04 -27.48
CA ALA A 304 5.99 -5.87 -26.72
C ALA A 304 7.27 -5.11 -26.34
N GLU A 305 7.78 -4.25 -27.23
CA GLU A 305 8.91 -3.35 -26.97
C GLU A 305 8.57 -2.34 -25.87
N HIS A 306 7.43 -1.65 -25.98
CA HIS A 306 6.98 -0.72 -24.94
C HIS A 306 6.81 -1.40 -23.55
N LEU A 307 6.25 -2.62 -23.53
CA LEU A 307 6.15 -3.41 -22.29
C LEU A 307 7.51 -3.92 -21.79
N ALA A 308 8.50 -4.11 -22.66
CA ALA A 308 9.85 -4.47 -22.27
C ALA A 308 10.58 -3.28 -21.62
N ASP A 309 10.43 -2.08 -22.19
CA ASP A 309 10.94 -0.83 -21.62
C ASP A 309 10.30 -0.51 -20.27
N GLU A 310 8.97 -0.64 -20.15
CA GLU A 310 8.25 -0.50 -18.87
C GLU A 310 8.77 -1.53 -17.84
N ASN A 311 8.94 -2.80 -18.24
CA ASN A 311 9.52 -3.82 -17.35
C ASN A 311 10.96 -3.49 -16.93
N GLN A 312 11.76 -2.87 -17.80
CA GLN A 312 13.13 -2.48 -17.49
C GLN A 312 13.20 -1.25 -16.57
N GLU A 313 12.28 -0.30 -16.72
CA GLU A 313 12.12 0.82 -15.79
C GLU A 313 11.56 0.37 -14.43
N LEU A 314 10.62 -0.58 -14.40
CA LEU A 314 10.14 -1.20 -13.16
C LEU A 314 11.25 -2.01 -12.48
N ARG A 315 12.16 -2.65 -13.22
CA ARG A 315 13.36 -3.32 -12.68
C ARG A 315 14.34 -2.32 -12.06
N SER A 316 14.65 -1.21 -12.73
CA SER A 316 15.57 -0.20 -12.17
C SER A 316 14.96 0.48 -10.92
N LYS A 317 13.65 0.79 -10.94
CA LYS A 317 12.90 1.24 -9.77
C LYS A 317 12.94 0.24 -8.61
N ASN A 318 12.78 -1.07 -8.89
CA ASN A 318 12.84 -2.11 -7.87
C ASN A 318 14.27 -2.31 -7.33
N GLU A 319 15.31 -2.21 -8.17
CA GLU A 319 16.69 -2.15 -7.73
C GLU A 319 16.97 -0.93 -6.83
N GLU A 320 16.44 0.24 -7.16
CA GLU A 320 16.54 1.43 -6.30
C GLU A 320 15.83 1.22 -4.96
N LEU A 321 14.62 0.67 -4.96
CA LEU A 321 13.88 0.37 -3.73
C LEU A 321 14.61 -0.69 -2.90
N SER A 322 15.23 -1.69 -3.52
CA SER A 322 16.11 -2.65 -2.85
C SER A 322 17.35 -1.98 -2.26
N LYS A 323 18.02 -1.06 -2.99
CA LYS A 323 19.15 -0.27 -2.48
C LYS A 323 18.72 0.60 -1.29
N LYS A 324 17.54 1.25 -1.37
CA LYS A 324 16.92 2.05 -0.30
C LYS A 324 16.52 1.20 0.92
N ALA A 325 16.00 -0.02 0.72
CA ALA A 325 15.71 -0.96 1.80
C ALA A 325 16.99 -1.44 2.50
N ASN A 326 18.03 -1.79 1.74
CA ASN A 326 19.33 -2.16 2.31
C ASN A 326 19.99 -1.01 3.08
N THR A 327 19.84 0.26 2.66
CA THR A 327 20.32 1.39 3.48
C THR A 327 19.46 1.60 4.73
N ALA A 328 18.14 1.41 4.65
CA ALA A 328 17.26 1.47 5.82
C ALA A 328 17.58 0.37 6.85
N ASP A 329 17.79 -0.88 6.42
CA ASP A 329 18.21 -1.98 7.30
C ASP A 329 19.61 -1.75 7.90
N ASN A 330 20.53 -1.13 7.15
CA ASN A 330 21.85 -0.77 7.69
C ASN A 330 21.79 0.39 8.70
N LEU A 331 20.87 1.35 8.52
CA LEU A 331 20.60 2.39 9.53
C LEU A 331 19.91 1.79 10.76
N ARG A 332 18.93 0.92 10.56
CA ARG A 332 18.25 0.18 11.63
C ARG A 332 19.24 -0.64 12.45
N LYS A 333 20.13 -1.41 11.82
CA LYS A 333 21.18 -2.18 12.50
C LYS A 333 22.15 -1.29 13.30
N LYS A 334 22.44 -0.07 12.83
CA LYS A 334 23.22 0.91 13.61
C LYS A 334 22.45 1.37 14.86
N VAL A 335 21.15 1.68 14.73
CA VAL A 335 20.30 2.05 15.88
C VAL A 335 20.18 0.88 16.87
N GLU A 336 19.96 -0.35 16.39
CA GLU A 336 19.93 -1.56 17.20
C GLU A 336 21.28 -1.82 17.90
N ALA A 337 22.41 -1.41 17.32
CA ALA A 337 23.74 -1.49 17.95
C ALA A 337 24.01 -0.39 19.00
N TYR A 338 23.35 0.78 18.92
CA TYR A 338 23.40 1.80 19.98
C TYR A 338 22.43 1.51 21.13
N ARG A 339 21.32 0.82 20.87
CA ARG A 339 20.31 0.42 21.87
C ARG A 339 20.86 -0.21 23.17
N PRO A 340 21.85 -1.13 23.19
CA PRO A 340 22.43 -1.61 24.45
C PRO A 340 23.12 -0.51 25.25
N MET A 341 23.80 0.43 24.60
CA MET A 341 24.44 1.57 25.25
C MET A 341 23.40 2.57 25.78
N GLU A 342 22.25 2.74 25.11
CA GLU A 342 21.13 3.50 25.67
C GLU A 342 20.53 2.86 26.93
N ILE A 343 20.54 1.52 27.03
CA ILE A 343 20.08 0.77 28.20
C ILE A 343 21.10 0.90 29.34
N GLU A 344 22.40 0.78 29.03
CA GLU A 344 23.50 0.97 29.98
C GLU A 344 23.52 2.40 30.55
N LEU A 345 23.37 3.43 29.71
CA LEU A 345 23.24 4.82 30.16
C LEU A 345 22.04 5.05 31.07
N LYS A 346 20.92 4.34 30.85
CA LYS A 346 19.73 4.38 31.73
C LYS A 346 19.94 3.63 33.04
N ALA A 347 20.67 2.50 33.01
CA ALA A 347 21.08 1.80 34.22
C ALA A 347 21.97 2.70 35.10
N LEU A 348 23.04 3.25 34.53
CA LEU A 348 23.95 4.19 35.23
C LEU A 348 23.25 5.46 35.74
N GLN A 349 22.19 5.93 35.06
CA GLN A 349 21.34 7.02 35.55
C GLN A 349 20.51 6.61 36.78
N ASN A 350 19.95 5.40 36.79
CA ASN A 350 19.24 4.86 37.96
C ASN A 350 20.21 4.61 39.12
N ASP A 351 21.35 3.97 38.85
CA ASP A 351 22.39 3.68 39.85
C ASP A 351 22.87 4.98 40.52
N LYS A 352 23.08 6.05 39.74
CA LYS A 352 23.40 7.38 40.28
C LYS A 352 22.29 7.92 41.20
N VAL A 353 21.02 7.76 40.82
CA VAL A 353 19.87 8.21 41.63
C VAL A 353 19.79 7.42 42.93
N ASP A 354 20.02 6.10 42.91
CA ASP A 354 19.97 5.26 44.09
C ASP A 354 21.18 5.47 45.03
N VAL A 355 22.37 5.70 44.48
CA VAL A 355 23.54 6.18 45.23
C VAL A 355 23.25 7.54 45.89
N MET A 356 22.58 8.48 45.20
CA MET A 356 22.18 9.76 45.80
C MET A 356 21.16 9.60 46.94
N LYS A 357 20.24 8.62 46.86
CA LYS A 357 19.34 8.28 47.98
C LYS A 357 20.13 7.75 49.16
N ALA A 358 21.03 6.79 48.92
CA ALA A 358 21.88 6.20 49.96
C ALA A 358 22.74 7.24 50.69
N TYR A 359 23.32 8.20 49.96
CA TYR A 359 24.02 9.34 50.59
C TYR A 359 23.10 10.19 51.48
N SER A 360 21.87 10.50 51.03
CA SER A 360 20.90 11.25 51.84
C SER A 360 20.40 10.46 53.05
N GLU A 361 20.36 9.13 52.99
CA GLU A 361 20.03 8.27 54.13
C GLU A 361 21.20 8.17 55.13
N LEU A 362 22.44 8.09 54.63
CA LEU A 362 23.65 8.14 55.44
C LEU A 362 23.82 9.51 56.14
N GLU A 363 23.47 10.61 55.48
CA GLU A 363 23.43 11.95 56.09
C GLU A 363 22.38 12.05 57.22
N LYS A 364 21.19 11.46 57.03
CA LYS A 364 20.14 11.34 58.08
C LYS A 364 20.58 10.41 59.22
N ALA A 365 21.39 9.39 58.94
CA ALA A 365 21.97 8.53 59.96
C ALA A 365 23.05 9.27 60.76
N ASN A 366 23.99 9.94 60.10
CA ASN A 366 25.07 10.71 60.73
C ASN A 366 24.54 11.87 61.59
N THR A 367 23.52 12.61 61.12
CA THR A 367 22.86 13.64 61.92
C THR A 367 22.16 13.06 63.15
N ARG A 368 21.50 11.89 63.05
CA ARG A 368 20.96 11.17 64.22
C ARG A 368 22.05 10.71 65.18
N ILE A 369 23.17 10.17 64.68
CA ILE A 369 24.32 9.76 65.51
C ILE A 369 24.93 10.98 66.21
N SER A 370 25.02 12.12 65.54
CA SER A 370 25.50 13.37 66.14
C SER A 370 24.59 13.86 67.28
N MET A 371 23.27 13.79 67.11
CA MET A 371 22.31 14.12 68.18
C MET A 371 22.43 13.15 69.37
N MET A 372 22.48 11.85 69.12
CA MET A 372 22.66 10.85 70.20
C MET A 372 24.00 11.00 70.93
N ARG A 373 25.08 11.39 70.24
CA ARG A 373 26.37 11.73 70.87
C ARG A 373 26.28 12.98 71.73
N GLN A 374 25.60 14.03 71.26
CA GLN A 374 25.38 15.25 72.04
C GLN A 374 24.52 14.98 73.29
N GLU A 375 23.52 14.10 73.19
CA GLU A 375 22.75 13.63 74.34
C GLU A 375 23.63 12.84 75.32
N GLN A 376 24.45 11.91 74.84
CA GLN A 376 25.41 11.14 75.66
C GLN A 376 26.41 12.05 76.37
N GLU A 377 26.99 13.03 75.68
CA GLU A 377 27.89 14.04 76.24
C GLU A 377 27.18 14.87 77.33
N ALA A 378 25.94 15.32 77.08
CA ALA A 378 25.13 16.03 78.06
C ALA A 378 24.67 15.17 79.26
N TYR A 379 24.70 13.83 79.16
CA TYR A 379 24.56 12.94 80.31
C TYR A 379 25.90 12.75 81.03
N ALA A 380 27.02 12.63 80.31
CA ALA A 380 28.35 12.52 80.91
C ALA A 380 28.70 13.75 81.77
N THR A 381 28.49 14.98 81.27
CA THR A 381 28.72 16.21 82.05
C THR A 381 27.82 16.30 83.31
N LYS A 382 26.61 15.72 83.28
CA LYS A 382 25.75 15.64 84.47
C LYS A 382 26.28 14.62 85.49
N MET A 383 26.78 13.48 85.02
CA MET A 383 27.41 12.48 85.89
C MET A 383 28.67 13.03 86.54
N GLU A 384 29.54 13.70 85.77
CA GLU A 384 30.72 14.41 86.28
C GLU A 384 30.32 15.46 87.35
N GLY A 385 29.27 16.25 87.08
CA GLY A 385 28.70 17.19 88.06
C GLY A 385 28.26 16.51 89.36
N TYR A 386 27.53 15.40 89.28
CA TYR A 386 27.12 14.64 90.47
C TYR A 386 28.30 13.98 91.19
N GLU A 387 29.35 13.55 90.48
CA GLU A 387 30.57 13.01 91.10
C GLU A 387 31.34 14.10 91.86
N ILE A 388 31.39 15.33 91.33
CA ILE A 388 31.95 16.51 92.00
C ILE A 388 31.11 16.88 93.23
N GLU A 389 29.76 16.88 93.14
CA GLU A 389 28.88 17.10 94.30
C GLU A 389 29.08 16.04 95.39
N ILE A 390 29.17 14.76 95.02
CA ILE A 390 29.43 13.65 95.94
C ILE A 390 30.83 13.77 96.59
N ALA A 391 31.82 14.30 95.88
CA ALA A 391 33.12 14.63 96.45
C ALA A 391 33.00 15.79 97.47
N GLY A 392 32.33 16.88 97.11
CA GLY A 392 32.07 18.01 98.02
C GLY A 392 31.37 17.58 99.32
N PHE A 393 30.29 16.80 99.22
CA PHE A 393 29.59 16.25 100.40
C PHE A 393 30.46 15.27 101.21
N ARG A 394 31.43 14.59 100.59
CA ARG A 394 32.40 13.74 101.30
C ARG A 394 33.38 14.59 102.11
N ASP A 395 33.85 15.69 101.54
CA ASP A 395 34.80 16.60 102.18
C ASP A 395 34.14 17.42 103.30
N GLU A 396 32.92 17.94 103.10
CA GLU A 396 32.10 18.53 104.17
C GLU A 396 31.87 17.55 105.32
N LYS A 397 31.49 16.31 105.01
CA LYS A 397 31.30 15.24 106.00
C LYS A 397 32.60 14.89 106.74
N GLN A 398 33.77 15.05 106.10
CA GLN A 398 35.07 14.89 106.74
C GLN A 398 35.40 16.09 107.64
N PHE A 399 35.14 17.32 107.18
CA PHE A 399 35.30 18.55 107.96
C PHE A 399 34.46 18.51 109.25
N TRP A 400 33.14 18.29 109.15
CA TRP A 400 32.26 18.20 110.31
C TRP A 400 32.62 17.04 111.26
N ARG A 401 33.20 15.95 110.74
CA ARG A 401 33.75 14.87 111.58
C ARG A 401 34.99 15.31 112.34
N GLY A 402 35.88 16.10 111.71
CA GLY A 402 37.04 16.71 112.36
C GLY A 402 36.66 17.69 113.47
N GLU A 403 35.71 18.59 113.22
CA GLU A 403 35.20 19.47 114.28
C GLU A 403 34.52 18.68 115.41
N ASN A 404 33.74 17.65 115.08
CA ASN A 404 33.07 16.83 116.09
C ASN A 404 34.07 16.04 116.97
N THR A 405 35.18 15.56 116.42
CA THR A 405 36.26 14.94 117.23
C THR A 405 37.05 15.97 118.02
N GLN A 406 37.31 17.17 117.48
CA GLN A 406 37.94 18.27 118.22
C GLN A 406 37.08 18.73 119.41
N LEU A 407 35.77 18.88 119.21
CA LEU A 407 34.81 19.20 120.28
C LEU A 407 34.75 18.09 121.33
N LYS A 408 34.74 16.81 120.93
CA LYS A 408 34.81 15.67 121.87
C LYS A 408 36.10 15.67 122.69
N LEU A 409 37.25 15.90 122.06
CA LEU A 409 38.52 16.04 122.76
C LEU A 409 38.51 17.24 123.72
N ARG A 410 37.86 18.35 123.35
CA ARG A 410 37.73 19.52 124.23
C ARG A 410 36.79 19.26 125.41
N ILE A 411 35.69 18.52 125.21
CA ILE A 411 34.81 18.05 126.28
C ILE A 411 35.59 17.12 127.20
N GLN A 412 36.30 16.13 126.68
CA GLN A 412 37.11 15.19 127.47
C GLN A 412 38.20 15.90 128.29
N GLN A 413 38.84 16.94 127.75
CA GLN A 413 39.76 17.80 128.51
C GLN A 413 39.07 18.52 129.67
N LEU A 414 37.87 19.06 129.43
CA LEU A 414 37.08 19.75 130.46
C LEU A 414 36.53 18.77 131.51
N GLU A 415 36.19 17.54 131.13
CA GLU A 415 35.83 16.46 132.05
C GLU A 415 37.02 16.01 132.90
N GLN A 416 38.21 15.84 132.30
CA GLN A 416 39.44 15.53 133.04
C GLN A 416 39.83 16.66 134.00
N GLN A 417 39.70 17.92 133.55
CA GLN A 417 39.91 19.07 134.41
C GLN A 417 38.88 19.08 135.55
N ALA A 418 37.59 18.91 135.26
CA ALA A 418 36.53 18.89 136.27
C ALA A 418 36.70 17.73 137.27
N LEU A 419 37.16 16.56 136.84
CA LEU A 419 37.49 15.43 137.73
C LEU A 419 38.71 15.73 138.62
N SER A 420 39.72 16.41 138.08
CA SER A 420 40.88 16.89 138.86
C SER A 420 40.45 17.95 139.87
N ASP A 421 39.66 18.94 139.44
CA ASP A 421 39.14 20.02 140.28
C ASP A 421 38.23 19.43 141.38
N GLU A 422 37.33 18.50 141.05
CA GLU A 422 36.49 17.76 142.01
C GLU A 422 37.32 16.91 142.98
N GLN A 423 38.41 16.28 142.53
CA GLN A 423 39.38 15.63 143.42
C GLN A 423 40.02 16.63 144.38
N THR A 424 40.50 17.79 143.90
CA THR A 424 41.06 18.82 144.80
C THR A 424 40.02 19.41 145.76
N VAL A 425 38.75 19.50 145.35
CA VAL A 425 37.64 19.93 146.22
C VAL A 425 37.37 18.89 147.30
N ARG A 426 37.35 17.58 146.99
CA ARG A 426 37.30 16.52 148.01
C ARG A 426 38.50 16.60 148.94
N ASP A 427 39.71 16.70 148.38
CA ASP A 427 40.96 16.84 149.13
C ASP A 427 40.96 18.05 150.08
N LEU A 428 40.26 19.14 149.72
CA LEU A 428 40.08 20.33 150.56
C LEU A 428 38.95 20.15 151.58
N GLN A 429 37.85 19.49 151.22
CA GLN A 429 36.75 19.15 152.13
C GLN A 429 37.22 18.20 153.24
N ASP A 430 37.98 17.15 152.90
CA ASP A 430 38.58 16.22 153.85
C ASP A 430 39.58 16.94 154.77
N LYS A 431 40.38 17.88 154.24
CA LYS A 431 41.29 18.72 155.05
C LYS A 431 40.51 19.68 155.96
N VAL A 432 39.38 20.22 155.52
CA VAL A 432 38.49 21.03 156.37
C VAL A 432 37.87 20.16 157.47
N GLN A 433 37.35 18.97 157.15
CA GLN A 433 36.76 18.04 158.11
C GLN A 433 37.79 17.53 159.14
N MET A 434 39.06 17.37 158.74
CA MET A 434 40.19 17.05 159.62
C MET A 434 40.62 18.21 160.54
N LEU A 435 40.32 19.46 160.17
CA LEU A 435 40.69 20.66 160.94
C LEU A 435 39.52 21.22 161.78
N ASP A 436 38.28 21.03 161.35
CA ASP A 436 37.04 21.36 162.07
C ASP A 436 35.96 20.28 161.85
N PRO A 437 35.82 19.32 162.77
CA PRO A 437 34.76 18.31 162.73
C PRO A 437 33.33 18.84 162.94
N SER A 438 33.14 20.15 163.19
CA SER A 438 31.85 20.78 163.42
C SER A 438 31.35 21.66 162.25
N ALA A 439 32.12 21.77 161.17
CA ALA A 439 31.78 22.59 160.01
C ALA A 439 30.70 21.94 159.12
N VAL A 440 29.43 22.08 159.49
CA VAL A 440 28.28 21.74 158.65
C VAL A 440 28.05 22.84 157.60
N PRO A 441 28.11 22.57 156.29
CA PRO A 441 27.67 23.50 155.26
C PRO A 441 26.16 23.30 154.99
N ASP A 442 25.36 24.33 155.22
CA ASP A 442 23.94 24.33 154.84
C ASP A 442 23.76 24.06 153.34
N THR A 443 22.76 23.26 152.97
CA THR A 443 22.39 23.01 151.57
C THR A 443 21.47 24.13 151.03
N PRO A 444 21.93 24.99 150.09
CA PRO A 444 21.09 26.04 149.54
C PRO A 444 20.08 25.48 148.53
N THR A 445 18.80 25.76 148.77
CA THR A 445 17.69 25.41 147.89
C THR A 445 17.79 26.11 146.53
N ALA A 446 17.65 25.36 145.42
CA ALA A 446 17.49 25.91 144.07
C ALA A 446 16.40 25.19 143.25
N ALA A 447 15.22 25.78 143.24
CA ALA A 447 14.22 25.85 142.15
C ALA A 447 13.88 24.59 141.31
N ARG A 448 12.65 24.10 141.50
CA ARG A 448 11.78 23.51 140.46
C ARG A 448 11.39 24.62 139.43
N PRO A 449 11.06 24.30 138.16
CA PRO A 449 9.79 23.61 137.82
C PRO A 449 9.98 22.36 136.95
N SER A 450 9.10 21.35 136.88
CA SER A 450 7.65 21.22 137.13
C SER A 450 6.71 21.90 136.13
N HIS A 451 6.69 21.37 134.90
CA HIS A 451 5.45 21.26 134.13
C HIS A 451 4.79 19.90 134.42
N SER A 452 3.47 19.80 134.18
CA SER A 452 2.63 18.71 134.69
C SER A 452 2.09 17.81 133.59
N LEU A 453 2.09 16.49 133.82
CA LEU A 453 1.36 15.49 133.02
C LEU A 453 -0.16 15.75 132.99
N GLU A 454 -0.68 16.57 133.90
CA GLU A 454 -2.08 17.01 133.90
C GLU A 454 -2.42 17.99 132.76
N ASP A 455 -1.43 18.63 132.13
CA ASP A 455 -1.62 19.51 130.97
C ASP A 455 -1.69 18.70 129.66
N GLU A 456 -0.81 17.71 129.48
CA GLU A 456 -0.87 16.76 128.35
C GLU A 456 -2.20 15.97 128.34
N LEU A 457 -2.72 15.62 129.53
CA LEU A 457 -4.01 14.97 129.67
C LEU A 457 -5.20 15.87 129.29
N ARG A 458 -5.05 17.20 129.25
CA ARG A 458 -6.11 18.12 128.78
C ARG A 458 -6.16 18.21 127.26
N ASP A 459 -5.01 18.16 126.58
CA ASP A 459 -4.97 18.14 125.10
C ASP A 459 -5.48 16.80 124.53
N SER A 460 -5.41 15.72 125.33
CA SER A 460 -6.09 14.44 125.04
C SER A 460 -7.62 14.46 125.20
N GLY A 461 -8.24 15.61 125.55
CA GLY A 461 -9.66 15.78 125.83
C GLY A 461 -10.62 15.68 124.63
N GLY A 462 -10.14 15.23 123.47
CA GLY A 462 -10.89 15.15 122.21
C GLY A 462 -11.12 13.72 121.74
N SER A 463 -11.90 12.91 122.47
CA SER A 463 -12.32 11.58 122.00
C SER A 463 -13.33 11.70 120.85
N VAL A 464 -12.84 11.95 119.63
CA VAL A 464 -13.64 12.03 118.41
C VAL A 464 -14.47 10.74 118.29
N SER A 465 -15.80 10.85 118.34
CA SER A 465 -16.66 9.68 118.25
C SER A 465 -16.43 8.99 116.89
N MET A 466 -16.60 7.68 116.80
CA MET A 466 -16.57 7.01 115.49
C MET A 466 -17.61 7.63 114.52
N ARG A 467 -18.71 8.17 115.06
CA ARG A 467 -19.66 8.98 114.28
C ARG A 467 -19.11 10.33 113.84
N ASP A 468 -18.28 11.00 114.64
CA ASP A 468 -17.70 12.28 114.28
C ASP A 468 -16.62 12.11 113.22
N ILE A 469 -15.83 11.03 113.28
CA ILE A 469 -14.91 10.64 112.19
C ILE A 469 -15.69 10.35 110.90
N GLU A 470 -16.77 9.57 110.97
CA GLU A 470 -17.58 9.26 109.79
C GLU A 470 -18.38 10.48 109.28
N ILE A 471 -18.82 11.38 110.15
CA ILE A 471 -19.44 12.67 109.76
C ILE A 471 -18.39 13.57 109.09
N GLN A 472 -17.18 13.71 109.64
CA GLN A 472 -16.10 14.46 109.01
C GLN A 472 -15.68 13.84 107.67
N ARG A 473 -15.62 12.52 107.57
CA ARG A 473 -15.37 11.79 106.31
C ARG A 473 -16.49 12.04 105.29
N LEU A 474 -17.76 11.88 105.66
CA LEU A 474 -18.90 12.12 104.77
C LEU A 474 -19.08 13.60 104.42
N GLN A 475 -18.64 14.53 105.27
CA GLN A 475 -18.58 15.97 104.98
C GLN A 475 -17.42 16.29 104.03
N ALA A 476 -16.24 15.70 104.22
CA ALA A 476 -15.12 15.82 103.29
C ALA A 476 -15.45 15.19 101.93
N GLU A 477 -16.15 14.05 101.91
CA GLU A 477 -16.64 13.38 100.70
C GLU A 477 -17.72 14.23 100.02
N ASN A 478 -18.66 14.83 100.76
CA ASN A 478 -19.62 15.80 100.19
C ASN A 478 -18.94 17.08 99.70
N ALA A 479 -17.87 17.54 100.33
CA ALA A 479 -17.10 18.70 99.89
C ALA A 479 -16.31 18.38 98.61
N LEU A 480 -15.69 17.20 98.52
CA LEU A 480 -15.04 16.70 97.31
C LEU A 480 -16.05 16.50 96.18
N LEU A 481 -17.21 15.89 96.45
CA LEU A 481 -18.26 15.73 95.45
C LEU A 481 -18.85 17.07 95.00
N ARG A 482 -18.99 18.07 95.88
CA ARG A 482 -19.40 19.44 95.49
C ARG A 482 -18.30 20.23 94.78
N GLY A 483 -17.03 19.93 95.01
CA GLY A 483 -15.89 20.52 94.29
C GLY A 483 -15.60 19.85 92.95
N SER A 484 -15.93 18.57 92.81
CA SER A 484 -15.66 17.74 91.62
C SER A 484 -16.86 17.65 90.67
N ILE A 485 -18.09 17.58 91.20
CA ILE A 485 -19.33 17.59 90.42
C ILE A 485 -19.82 19.04 90.27
N GLY A 486 -19.22 19.75 89.33
CA GLY A 486 -19.77 21.00 88.80
C GLY A 486 -19.56 22.23 89.68
N THR A 487 -18.31 22.64 89.90
CA THR A 487 -18.04 24.06 90.12
C THR A 487 -18.50 24.86 88.90
N GLU A 488 -19.19 25.98 89.10
CA GLU A 488 -19.91 26.69 88.03
C GLU A 488 -18.94 27.17 86.94
N GLY A 489 -17.76 27.65 87.32
CA GLY A 489 -16.67 27.98 86.39
C GLY A 489 -16.13 26.79 85.59
N ALA A 490 -16.13 25.56 86.12
CA ALA A 490 -15.73 24.37 85.35
C ALA A 490 -16.82 23.97 84.34
N LYS A 491 -18.10 24.16 84.68
CA LYS A 491 -19.23 23.98 83.74
C LYS A 491 -19.15 25.01 82.61
N ASP A 492 -18.87 26.27 82.92
CA ASP A 492 -18.80 27.34 81.91
C ASP A 492 -17.53 27.23 81.05
N LEU A 493 -16.38 26.79 81.62
CA LEU A 493 -15.20 26.39 80.85
C LEU A 493 -15.47 25.21 79.93
N LEU A 494 -16.17 24.16 80.38
CA LEU A 494 -16.56 23.03 79.54
C LEU A 494 -17.55 23.43 78.44
N LEU A 495 -18.43 24.41 78.68
CA LEU A 495 -19.32 24.97 77.66
C LEU A 495 -18.52 25.81 76.64
N GLN A 496 -17.58 26.64 77.09
CA GLN A 496 -16.66 27.38 76.23
C GLN A 496 -15.82 26.41 75.37
N GLU A 497 -15.26 25.35 75.95
CA GLU A 497 -14.53 24.30 75.21
C GLU A 497 -15.45 23.55 74.22
N LEU A 498 -16.72 23.32 74.56
CA LEU A 498 -17.69 22.76 73.62
C LEU A 498 -18.01 23.73 72.46
N GLU A 499 -18.04 25.03 72.70
CA GLU A 499 -18.26 26.05 71.68
C GLU A 499 -17.01 26.31 70.82
N GLU A 500 -15.82 26.34 71.41
CA GLU A 500 -14.54 26.42 70.70
C GLU A 500 -14.30 25.16 69.86
N THR A 501 -14.59 23.96 70.37
CA THR A 501 -14.50 22.72 69.56
C THR A 501 -15.61 22.63 68.51
N ARG A 502 -16.78 23.26 68.71
CA ARG A 502 -17.80 23.41 67.65
C ARG A 502 -17.34 24.40 66.58
N ALA A 503 -16.83 25.57 66.97
CA ALA A 503 -16.32 26.58 66.04
C ALA A 503 -15.11 26.07 65.25
N SER A 504 -14.21 25.33 65.90
CA SER A 504 -13.08 24.64 65.25
C SER A 504 -13.55 23.59 64.24
N ARG A 505 -14.56 22.76 64.59
CA ARG A 505 -15.20 21.82 63.65
C ARG A 505 -15.88 22.53 62.49
N GLN A 506 -16.61 23.62 62.74
CA GLN A 506 -17.26 24.41 61.70
C GLN A 506 -16.21 25.01 60.75
N GLN A 507 -15.18 25.68 61.26
CA GLN A 507 -14.07 26.20 60.45
C GLN A 507 -13.36 25.11 59.65
N LEU A 508 -13.20 23.90 60.20
CA LEU A 508 -12.60 22.78 59.48
C LEU A 508 -13.52 22.28 58.35
N GLN A 509 -14.84 22.26 58.58
CA GLN A 509 -15.82 21.90 57.56
C GLN A 509 -15.99 22.99 56.50
N ASP A 510 -15.92 24.27 56.86
CA ASP A 510 -15.91 25.39 55.91
C ASP A 510 -14.65 25.34 55.03
N LYS A 511 -13.47 25.09 55.61
CA LYS A 511 -12.22 24.85 54.85
C LYS A 511 -12.32 23.61 53.96
N TYR A 512 -12.97 22.54 54.42
CA TYR A 512 -13.23 21.36 53.59
C TYR A 512 -14.14 21.70 52.40
N ASN A 513 -15.23 22.43 52.63
CA ASN A 513 -16.13 22.89 51.58
C ASN A 513 -15.43 23.81 50.58
N GLU A 514 -14.62 24.77 51.05
CA GLU A 514 -13.82 25.67 50.22
C GLU A 514 -12.78 24.91 49.38
N MET A 515 -12.13 23.89 49.95
CA MET A 515 -11.21 23.01 49.21
C MET A 515 -11.93 22.11 48.21
N LEU A 516 -13.14 21.64 48.52
CA LEU A 516 -13.97 20.83 47.63
C LEU A 516 -14.51 21.67 46.45
N GLU A 517 -14.91 22.91 46.70
CA GLU A 517 -15.30 23.87 45.65
C GLU A 517 -14.10 24.17 44.73
N LYS A 518 -12.95 24.51 45.29
CA LYS A 518 -11.71 24.71 44.51
C LYS A 518 -11.31 23.47 43.70
N TYR A 519 -11.45 22.28 44.28
CA TYR A 519 -11.17 21.02 43.59
C TYR A 519 -12.15 20.75 42.44
N THR A 520 -13.46 20.90 42.66
CA THR A 520 -14.48 20.68 41.62
C THR A 520 -14.40 21.71 40.49
N VAL A 521 -14.15 22.98 40.81
CA VAL A 521 -13.89 24.04 39.81
C VAL A 521 -12.57 23.78 39.06
N GLY A 522 -11.50 23.39 39.76
CA GLY A 522 -10.22 23.04 39.14
C GLY A 522 -10.32 21.83 38.21
N GLN A 523 -11.02 20.77 38.62
CA GLN A 523 -11.26 19.60 37.79
C GLN A 523 -12.08 19.96 36.55
N ALA A 524 -13.16 20.75 36.68
CA ALA A 524 -13.95 21.21 35.54
C ALA A 524 -13.14 22.07 34.56
N GLN A 525 -12.18 22.86 35.05
CA GLN A 525 -11.23 23.61 34.21
C GLN A 525 -10.24 22.68 33.50
N ILE A 526 -9.71 21.66 34.18
CA ILE A 526 -8.82 20.64 33.60
C ILE A 526 -9.56 19.84 32.52
N ASP A 527 -10.80 19.39 32.79
CA ASP A 527 -11.62 18.64 31.83
C ASP A 527 -11.94 19.51 30.59
N ALA A 528 -12.23 20.80 30.78
CA ALA A 528 -12.44 21.74 29.69
C ALA A 528 -11.16 22.01 28.87
N LEU A 529 -9.98 21.99 29.49
CA LEU A 529 -8.69 22.07 28.80
C LEU A 529 -8.40 20.79 28.01
N ILE A 530 -8.67 19.61 28.59
CA ILE A 530 -8.53 18.30 27.92
C ILE A 530 -9.45 18.20 26.70
N LEU A 531 -10.66 18.74 26.78
CA LEU A 531 -11.62 18.71 25.66
C LEU A 531 -11.29 19.72 24.54
N ASN A 532 -10.62 20.83 24.86
CA ASN A 532 -10.26 21.87 23.87
C ASN A 532 -8.83 21.74 23.30
N MET A 533 -7.95 20.94 23.91
CA MET A 533 -6.55 20.78 23.49
C MET A 533 -6.27 19.37 22.97
N GLY A 534 -5.75 19.25 21.74
CA GLY A 534 -5.26 17.98 21.21
C GLY A 534 -4.08 17.43 22.02
N GLY A 535 -3.85 16.11 21.97
CA GLY A 535 -2.93 15.41 22.89
C GLY A 535 -1.51 15.98 23.02
N GLU A 536 -0.91 16.45 21.92
CA GLU A 536 0.42 17.11 21.96
C GLU A 536 0.35 18.49 22.64
N GLY A 537 -0.73 19.24 22.42
CA GLY A 537 -1.00 20.51 23.09
C GLY A 537 -1.31 20.34 24.58
N LEU A 538 -1.87 19.20 24.98
CA LEU A 538 -2.09 18.88 26.40
C LEU A 538 -0.76 18.64 27.13
N VAL A 539 0.18 17.91 26.52
CA VAL A 539 1.54 17.73 27.08
C VAL A 539 2.24 19.08 27.22
N GLY A 540 2.21 19.93 26.19
CA GLY A 540 2.79 21.28 26.26
C GLY A 540 2.14 22.18 27.32
N ALA A 541 0.83 22.06 27.55
CA ALA A 541 0.14 22.78 28.62
C ALA A 541 0.51 22.26 30.03
N ILE A 542 0.68 20.94 30.19
CA ILE A 542 1.11 20.31 31.45
C ILE A 542 2.54 20.74 31.79
N ASP A 543 3.47 20.73 30.83
CA ASP A 543 4.85 21.19 31.06
C ASP A 543 4.94 22.70 31.32
N ALA A 544 4.08 23.51 30.69
CA ALA A 544 3.95 24.93 31.05
C ALA A 544 3.44 25.11 32.49
N CYS A 545 2.48 24.30 32.95
CA CYS A 545 2.00 24.32 34.33
C CYS A 545 3.07 23.87 35.34
N HIS A 546 3.90 22.87 34.99
CA HIS A 546 5.06 22.46 35.79
C HIS A 546 6.11 23.57 35.94
N GLY A 547 6.18 24.52 34.99
CA GLY A 547 7.05 25.69 35.04
C GLY A 547 6.52 26.88 35.87
N LEU A 548 5.24 26.90 36.24
CA LEU A 548 4.59 28.06 36.87
C LEU A 548 4.62 28.06 38.41
N ASP A 549 4.48 26.90 39.07
CA ASP A 549 4.69 26.78 40.53
C ASP A 549 5.33 25.41 40.88
N PRO A 550 6.56 25.40 41.44
CA PRO A 550 7.21 24.18 41.94
C PRO A 550 6.38 23.37 42.96
N ARG A 551 5.46 24.00 43.69
CA ARG A 551 4.57 23.33 44.66
C ARG A 551 3.46 22.50 44.03
N MET A 552 3.10 22.78 42.76
CA MET A 552 2.02 22.05 42.06
C MET A 552 2.29 20.53 41.98
N LYS A 553 3.57 20.13 42.04
CA LYS A 553 4.00 18.73 42.15
C LYS A 553 3.34 17.99 43.31
N VAL A 554 3.19 18.63 44.48
CA VAL A 554 2.76 17.96 45.72
C VAL A 554 1.32 17.42 45.65
N LEU A 555 0.46 18.02 44.83
CA LEU A 555 -0.97 17.68 44.76
C LEU A 555 -1.30 16.47 43.87
N MET A 556 -0.37 15.98 43.05
CA MET A 556 -0.54 14.73 42.27
C MET A 556 0.66 13.78 42.31
N SER A 557 1.87 14.27 42.58
CA SER A 557 3.08 13.54 42.19
C SER A 557 3.44 12.35 43.07
N ASP A 558 2.99 12.25 44.33
CA ASP A 558 3.43 11.17 45.23
C ASP A 558 2.36 10.09 45.44
N TYR A 559 1.27 10.34 46.16
CA TYR A 559 0.28 9.29 46.49
C TYR A 559 -0.28 8.53 45.28
N PHE A 560 -0.80 9.24 44.27
CA PHE A 560 -1.36 8.60 43.07
C PHE A 560 -0.29 7.98 42.16
N ARG A 561 0.93 8.51 42.17
CA ARG A 561 2.07 7.94 41.45
C ARG A 561 2.54 6.64 42.10
N ASP A 562 2.58 6.60 43.42
CA ASP A 562 3.06 5.44 44.17
C ASP A 562 2.01 4.33 44.20
N ASP A 563 0.70 4.66 44.21
CA ASP A 563 -0.37 3.69 43.93
C ASP A 563 -0.33 3.19 42.47
N ALA A 564 -0.15 4.07 41.48
CA ALA A 564 0.04 3.65 40.09
C ALA A 564 1.27 2.75 39.92
N TYR A 565 2.39 3.05 40.59
CA TYR A 565 3.58 2.18 40.61
C TYR A 565 3.34 0.88 41.37
N SER A 566 2.55 0.88 42.45
CA SER A 566 2.18 -0.33 43.20
C SER A 566 1.34 -1.28 42.34
N ASN A 567 0.32 -0.73 41.68
CA ASN A 567 -0.55 -1.49 40.76
C ASN A 567 0.23 -1.97 39.53
N LEU A 568 1.07 -1.12 38.92
CA LEU A 568 1.93 -1.52 37.80
C LEU A 568 2.96 -2.57 38.20
N ARG A 569 3.58 -2.46 39.38
CA ARG A 569 4.51 -3.47 39.93
C ARG A 569 3.81 -4.80 40.18
N THR A 570 2.57 -4.75 40.68
CA THR A 570 1.73 -5.94 40.89
C THR A 570 1.37 -6.61 39.56
N GLN A 571 1.00 -5.84 38.54
CA GLN A 571 0.73 -6.34 37.20
C GLN A 571 2.00 -6.91 36.53
N VAL A 572 3.14 -6.23 36.64
CA VAL A 572 4.43 -6.73 36.13
C VAL A 572 4.86 -8.02 36.82
N LEU A 573 4.61 -8.17 38.13
CA LEU A 573 4.85 -9.42 38.85
C LEU A 573 3.91 -10.54 38.41
N ALA A 574 2.63 -10.24 38.15
CA ALA A 574 1.68 -11.20 37.60
C ALA A 574 2.10 -11.69 36.20
N GLU A 575 2.42 -10.76 35.29
CA GLU A 575 2.92 -11.07 33.93
C GLU A 575 4.27 -11.79 33.95
N GLN A 576 5.17 -11.45 34.87
CA GLN A 576 6.45 -12.15 35.04
C GLN A 576 6.23 -13.58 35.57
N ASN A 577 5.22 -13.81 36.41
CA ASN A 577 4.87 -15.16 36.89
C ASN A 577 4.17 -15.98 35.79
N ALA A 578 3.20 -15.40 35.07
CA ALA A 578 2.61 -16.02 33.88
C ALA A 578 3.70 -16.38 32.84
N SER A 579 4.69 -15.50 32.65
CA SER A 579 5.87 -15.77 31.79
C SER A 579 6.76 -16.90 32.31
N LYS A 580 6.93 -17.07 33.64
CA LYS A 580 7.64 -18.22 34.22
C LYS A 580 6.85 -19.52 34.04
N ASP A 581 5.53 -19.48 34.19
CA ASP A 581 4.69 -20.66 34.08
C ASP A 581 4.51 -21.10 32.62
N LEU A 582 4.44 -20.17 31.66
CA LEU A 582 4.55 -20.46 30.24
C LEU A 582 5.92 -21.05 29.87
N ARG A 583 7.03 -20.59 30.49
CA ARG A 583 8.36 -21.21 30.31
C ARG A 583 8.39 -22.63 30.85
N ARG A 584 7.85 -22.88 32.06
CA ARG A 584 7.71 -24.23 32.65
C ARG A 584 6.88 -25.16 31.77
N GLN A 585 5.77 -24.68 31.20
CA GLN A 585 4.95 -25.44 30.25
C GLN A 585 5.73 -25.77 28.96
N LEU A 586 6.52 -24.84 28.45
CA LEU A 586 7.38 -25.03 27.27
C LEU A 586 8.53 -26.02 27.56
N GLU A 587 9.13 -25.94 28.74
CA GLU A 587 10.16 -26.89 29.22
C GLU A 587 9.58 -28.29 29.43
N ALA A 588 8.40 -28.43 30.05
CA ALA A 588 7.70 -29.69 30.19
C ALA A 588 7.28 -30.28 28.84
N ALA A 589 6.82 -29.45 27.89
CA ALA A 589 6.51 -29.89 26.52
C ALA A 589 7.76 -30.34 25.76
N ARG A 590 8.92 -29.71 25.98
CA ARG A 590 10.22 -30.16 25.43
C ARG A 590 10.70 -31.46 26.05
N GLN A 591 10.53 -31.66 27.36
CA GLN A 591 10.84 -32.91 28.04
C GLN A 591 9.96 -34.04 27.49
N ALA A 592 8.63 -33.84 27.45
CA ALA A 592 7.69 -34.79 26.87
C ALA A 592 8.00 -35.11 25.39
N LEU A 593 8.43 -34.13 24.59
CA LEU A 593 8.87 -34.36 23.21
C LEU A 593 10.14 -35.22 23.16
N SER A 594 11.14 -34.95 24.02
CA SER A 594 12.37 -35.75 24.07
C SER A 594 12.13 -37.16 24.60
N ASP A 595 11.18 -37.34 25.53
CA ASP A 595 10.75 -38.67 25.98
C ASP A 595 9.99 -39.42 24.86
N LYS A 596 9.21 -38.72 24.01
CA LYS A 596 8.65 -39.31 22.79
C LYS A 596 9.69 -39.62 21.71
N GLU A 597 10.76 -38.83 21.58
CA GLU A 597 11.91 -39.19 20.74
C GLU A 597 12.62 -40.46 21.26
N ARG A 598 12.72 -40.64 22.59
CA ARG A 598 13.26 -41.86 23.21
C ARG A 598 12.35 -43.07 23.01
N GLU A 599 11.04 -42.93 23.19
CA GLU A 599 10.06 -43.98 22.88
C GLU A 599 10.12 -44.40 21.40
N LEU A 600 10.25 -43.44 20.47
CA LEU A 600 10.40 -43.74 19.04
C LEU A 600 11.73 -44.42 18.71
N LEU A 601 12.82 -44.05 19.39
CA LEU A 601 14.11 -44.74 19.25
C LEU A 601 14.06 -46.16 19.83
N GLN A 602 13.37 -46.36 20.96
CA GLN A 602 13.14 -47.69 21.53
C GLN A 602 12.28 -48.55 20.59
N ALA A 603 11.11 -48.07 20.17
CA ALA A 603 10.23 -48.80 19.25
C ALA A 603 10.91 -49.13 17.91
N ARG A 604 11.80 -48.25 17.41
CA ARG A 604 12.65 -48.53 16.24
C ARG A 604 13.72 -49.60 16.53
N GLY A 605 14.24 -49.65 17.75
CA GLY A 605 15.09 -50.73 18.24
C GLY A 605 14.34 -52.05 18.30
N ASP A 606 13.15 -52.06 18.88
CA ASP A 606 12.29 -53.24 19.02
C ASP A 606 11.88 -53.79 17.64
N CYS A 607 11.48 -52.92 16.70
CA CYS A 607 11.23 -53.31 15.31
C CYS A 607 12.46 -53.92 14.63
N LYS A 608 13.67 -53.45 14.96
CA LYS A 608 14.93 -54.00 14.43
C LYS A 608 15.28 -55.34 15.09
N ILE A 609 14.92 -55.55 16.36
CA ILE A 609 15.05 -56.84 17.05
C ILE A 609 14.08 -57.85 16.44
N ILE A 610 12.80 -57.49 16.25
CA ILE A 610 11.80 -58.34 15.58
C ILE A 610 12.25 -58.71 14.16
N LEU A 611 12.83 -57.76 13.40
CA LEU A 611 13.37 -58.03 12.06
C LEU A 611 14.59 -58.97 12.11
N ALA A 612 15.43 -58.89 13.13
CA ALA A 612 16.55 -59.81 13.32
C ALA A 612 16.10 -61.21 13.79
N GLU A 613 15.05 -61.29 14.60
CA GLU A 613 14.45 -62.53 15.10
C GLU A 613 13.73 -63.28 13.96
N LEU A 614 13.02 -62.57 13.09
CA LEU A 614 12.48 -63.11 11.83
C LEU A 614 13.57 -63.59 10.86
N LEU A 615 14.75 -62.95 10.86
CA LEU A 615 15.91 -63.37 10.03
C LEU A 615 16.71 -64.54 10.63
N LEU A 616 16.43 -64.97 11.87
CA LEU A 616 17.16 -66.03 12.58
C LEU A 616 16.35 -67.32 12.79
N ASN A 617 15.03 -67.30 12.61
CA ASN A 617 14.16 -68.41 13.02
C ASN A 617 13.79 -69.42 11.90
N ASP A 618 14.03 -69.10 10.62
CA ASP A 618 13.68 -69.98 9.48
C ASP A 618 14.92 -70.41 8.67
N GLU A 619 15.62 -71.46 9.13
CA GLU A 619 16.76 -72.06 8.39
C GLU A 619 16.32 -72.77 7.07
N ASP A 620 15.06 -73.22 6.97
CA ASP A 620 14.59 -74.15 5.92
C ASP A 620 13.86 -73.53 4.70
N ALA A 621 13.75 -72.19 4.60
CA ALA A 621 13.12 -71.53 3.44
C ALA A 621 14.14 -70.99 2.42
N ASP A 622 13.87 -71.13 1.12
CA ASP A 622 14.75 -70.68 0.03
C ASP A 622 14.96 -69.16 0.02
N ASP A 623 16.19 -68.72 -0.27
CA ASP A 623 16.59 -67.30 -0.17
C ASP A 623 15.81 -66.36 -1.12
N GLU A 624 15.34 -66.86 -2.26
CA GLU A 624 14.56 -66.07 -3.23
C GLU A 624 13.13 -65.79 -2.71
N ASP A 625 12.50 -66.73 -2.00
CA ASP A 625 11.21 -66.51 -1.33
C ASP A 625 11.39 -65.68 -0.05
N LYS A 626 12.50 -65.82 0.68
CA LYS A 626 12.86 -64.92 1.80
C LYS A 626 12.98 -63.47 1.33
N VAL A 627 13.71 -63.20 0.24
CA VAL A 627 13.83 -61.85 -0.33
C VAL A 627 12.48 -61.33 -0.80
N ASN A 628 11.69 -62.12 -1.54
CA ASN A 628 10.36 -61.69 -1.97
C ASN A 628 9.40 -61.42 -0.79
N ALA A 629 9.43 -62.22 0.28
CA ALA A 629 8.62 -62.01 1.47
C ALA A 629 9.05 -60.76 2.26
N VAL A 630 10.35 -60.52 2.41
CA VAL A 630 10.89 -59.32 3.08
C VAL A 630 10.64 -58.07 2.24
N GLU A 631 10.85 -58.12 0.92
CA GLU A 631 10.53 -57.00 0.03
C GLU A 631 9.04 -56.68 0.06
N LYS A 632 8.16 -57.69 -0.05
CA LYS A 632 6.71 -57.50 0.00
C LYS A 632 6.25 -56.96 1.36
N SER A 633 6.76 -57.50 2.47
CA SER A 633 6.51 -56.98 3.82
C SER A 633 6.98 -55.53 3.96
N SER A 634 8.14 -55.18 3.39
CA SER A 634 8.63 -53.79 3.38
C SER A 634 7.78 -52.86 2.51
N GLN A 635 7.22 -53.36 1.41
CA GLN A 635 6.31 -52.62 0.53
C GLN A 635 4.97 -52.38 1.22
N GLU A 636 4.38 -53.42 1.84
CA GLU A 636 3.14 -53.32 2.63
C GLU A 636 3.31 -52.37 3.83
N ALA A 637 4.43 -52.46 4.55
CA ALA A 637 4.77 -51.52 5.63
C ALA A 637 4.98 -50.09 5.12
N LEU A 638 5.58 -49.88 3.94
CA LEU A 638 5.71 -48.57 3.31
C LEU A 638 4.37 -48.02 2.80
N GLU A 639 3.42 -48.88 2.40
CA GLU A 639 2.06 -48.47 2.05
C GLU A 639 1.24 -48.11 3.29
N GLU A 640 1.37 -48.84 4.39
CA GLU A 640 0.77 -48.46 5.67
C GLU A 640 1.39 -47.17 6.24
N LEU A 641 2.70 -46.95 6.07
CA LEU A 641 3.34 -45.69 6.43
C LEU A 641 2.82 -44.51 5.58
N LYS A 642 2.67 -44.69 4.26
CA LYS A 642 2.06 -43.67 3.38
C LYS A 642 0.59 -43.40 3.71
N LYS A 643 -0.16 -44.44 4.11
CA LYS A 643 -1.57 -44.37 4.53
C LYS A 643 -1.70 -43.63 5.87
N THR A 644 -0.83 -43.89 6.84
CA THR A 644 -0.82 -43.20 8.14
C THR A 644 -0.31 -41.76 8.01
N ASP A 645 0.73 -41.48 7.24
CA ASP A 645 1.14 -40.10 6.88
C ASP A 645 0.02 -39.36 6.14
N GLY A 646 -0.66 -40.02 5.21
CA GLY A 646 -1.86 -39.50 4.54
C GLY A 646 -2.99 -39.15 5.51
N MET A 647 -3.24 -39.99 6.53
CA MET A 647 -4.22 -39.72 7.59
C MET A 647 -3.80 -38.55 8.49
N ILE A 648 -2.51 -38.46 8.87
CA ILE A 648 -1.96 -37.35 9.65
C ILE A 648 -2.06 -36.04 8.85
N ALA A 649 -1.70 -36.06 7.56
CA ALA A 649 -1.84 -34.91 6.67
C ALA A 649 -3.31 -34.49 6.47
N VAL A 650 -4.27 -35.41 6.56
CA VAL A 650 -5.71 -35.08 6.58
C VAL A 650 -6.14 -34.50 7.94
N SER A 651 -5.67 -35.04 9.06
CA SER A 651 -5.96 -34.50 10.40
C SER A 651 -5.44 -33.07 10.55
N LEU A 652 -4.15 -32.85 10.25
CA LEU A 652 -3.52 -31.53 10.30
C LEU A 652 -4.20 -30.52 9.38
N ARG A 653 -4.72 -30.94 8.21
CA ARG A 653 -5.54 -30.07 7.34
C ARG A 653 -6.89 -29.76 7.97
N ALA A 654 -7.56 -30.73 8.58
CA ALA A 654 -8.84 -30.54 9.25
C ALA A 654 -8.73 -29.63 10.48
N GLU A 655 -7.69 -29.81 11.31
CA GLU A 655 -7.33 -28.96 12.45
C GLU A 655 -6.99 -27.53 11.99
N LEU A 656 -6.17 -27.38 10.96
CA LEU A 656 -5.79 -26.09 10.41
C LEU A 656 -6.99 -25.33 9.79
N ASP A 657 -7.93 -26.03 9.15
CA ASP A 657 -9.18 -25.43 8.68
C ASP A 657 -10.21 -25.20 9.80
N ALA A 658 -10.17 -25.96 10.90
CA ALA A 658 -10.93 -25.69 12.12
C ALA A 658 -10.43 -24.43 12.83
N GLU A 659 -9.13 -24.28 13.02
CA GLU A 659 -8.54 -23.09 13.66
C GLU A 659 -8.68 -21.85 12.75
N ARG A 660 -8.68 -22.01 11.41
CA ARG A 660 -9.11 -20.96 10.47
C ARG A 660 -10.60 -20.62 10.58
N LYS A 661 -11.49 -21.56 10.92
CA LYS A 661 -12.92 -21.25 11.20
C LYS A 661 -13.05 -20.46 12.50
N LYS A 662 -12.36 -20.88 13.56
CA LYS A 662 -12.28 -20.19 14.87
C LYS A 662 -11.67 -18.78 14.77
N SER A 663 -10.61 -18.62 13.96
CA SER A 663 -10.04 -17.30 13.63
C SER A 663 -11.02 -16.39 12.88
N ARG A 664 -11.91 -16.96 12.06
CA ARG A 664 -12.97 -16.22 11.38
C ARG A 664 -14.12 -15.85 12.33
N SER A 665 -14.59 -16.77 13.18
CA SER A 665 -15.65 -16.45 14.15
C SER A 665 -15.21 -15.40 15.17
N LEU A 666 -13.99 -15.52 15.72
CA LEU A 666 -13.43 -14.50 16.61
C LEU A 666 -13.29 -13.12 15.93
N LYS A 667 -12.99 -13.09 14.62
CA LYS A 667 -12.99 -11.84 13.85
C LYS A 667 -14.40 -11.31 13.62
N GLU A 668 -15.36 -12.16 13.26
CA GLU A 668 -16.77 -11.77 13.09
C GLU A 668 -17.36 -11.26 14.42
N GLU A 669 -16.99 -11.85 15.55
CA GLU A 669 -17.31 -11.39 16.91
C GLU A 669 -16.68 -10.02 17.19
N GLY A 670 -15.39 -9.84 16.91
CA GLY A 670 -14.70 -8.54 17.03
C GLY A 670 -15.34 -7.44 16.18
N ASP A 671 -15.60 -7.72 14.89
CA ASP A 671 -16.31 -6.83 13.97
C ASP A 671 -17.74 -6.51 14.49
N ASN A 672 -18.39 -7.44 15.20
CA ASN A 672 -19.72 -7.24 15.78
C ASN A 672 -19.68 -6.42 17.07
N PHE A 673 -18.70 -6.62 17.95
CA PHE A 673 -18.47 -5.74 19.11
C PHE A 673 -18.12 -4.31 18.65
N GLN A 674 -17.32 -4.15 17.59
CA GLN A 674 -17.03 -2.83 17.01
C GLN A 674 -18.30 -2.16 16.46
N LYS A 675 -19.19 -2.91 15.78
CA LYS A 675 -20.49 -2.39 15.33
C LYS A 675 -21.39 -2.01 16.50
N GLN A 676 -21.48 -2.85 17.54
CA GLN A 676 -22.26 -2.55 18.75
C GLN A 676 -21.76 -1.29 19.45
N LEU A 677 -20.45 -1.12 19.59
CA LEU A 677 -19.84 0.07 20.17
C LEU A 677 -20.08 1.33 19.31
N LEU A 678 -19.99 1.21 17.99
CA LEU A 678 -20.31 2.30 17.07
C LEU A 678 -21.80 2.70 17.15
N THR A 679 -22.70 1.73 17.19
CA THR A 679 -24.15 1.99 17.40
C THR A 679 -24.38 2.65 18.75
N ALA A 680 -23.77 2.16 19.84
CA ALA A 680 -23.89 2.77 21.15
C ALA A 680 -23.33 4.20 21.22
N PHE A 681 -22.27 4.52 20.46
CA PHE A 681 -21.81 5.91 20.33
C PHE A 681 -22.79 6.78 19.54
N ILE A 682 -23.38 6.28 18.45
CA ILE A 682 -24.39 6.99 17.66
C ILE A 682 -25.65 7.24 18.53
N GLU A 683 -26.10 6.24 19.28
CA GLU A 683 -27.22 6.34 20.23
C GLU A 683 -26.90 7.34 21.36
N LYS A 684 -25.70 7.30 21.95
CA LYS A 684 -25.25 8.26 22.97
C LYS A 684 -25.18 9.70 22.42
N ASP A 685 -24.69 9.89 21.19
CA ASP A 685 -24.63 11.21 20.55
C ASP A 685 -26.00 11.69 20.03
N GLN A 686 -26.96 10.78 19.80
CA GLN A 686 -28.36 11.11 19.53
C GLN A 686 -29.07 11.50 20.83
N LEU A 687 -28.97 10.70 21.90
CA LEU A 687 -29.50 11.02 23.23
C LEU A 687 -28.92 12.33 23.78
N ARG A 688 -27.66 12.64 23.49
CA ARG A 688 -27.06 13.95 23.78
C ARG A 688 -27.78 15.08 23.04
N ARG A 689 -28.05 14.94 21.74
CA ARG A 689 -28.78 15.94 20.95
C ARG A 689 -30.23 16.08 21.41
N GLU A 690 -30.92 14.98 21.68
CA GLU A 690 -32.28 14.99 22.25
C GLU A 690 -32.32 15.66 23.63
N ALA A 691 -31.28 15.48 24.47
CA ALA A 691 -31.13 16.19 25.74
C ALA A 691 -30.79 17.68 25.58
N GLU A 692 -29.94 18.06 24.61
CA GLU A 692 -29.63 19.46 24.28
C GLU A 692 -30.85 20.18 23.68
N GLU A 693 -31.66 19.49 22.86
CA GLU A 693 -32.93 19.98 22.33
C GLU A 693 -33.99 20.11 23.43
N ALA A 694 -34.09 19.13 24.33
CA ALA A 694 -34.96 19.21 25.50
C ALA A 694 -34.57 20.38 26.44
N ASN A 695 -33.26 20.58 26.70
CA ASN A 695 -32.79 21.74 27.46
C ASN A 695 -33.07 23.06 26.73
N ARG A 696 -32.89 23.13 25.40
CA ARG A 696 -33.22 24.32 24.61
C ARG A 696 -34.73 24.61 24.60
N GLN A 697 -35.58 23.59 24.63
CA GLN A 697 -37.04 23.73 24.76
C GLN A 697 -37.46 24.14 26.19
N LEU A 698 -36.80 23.61 27.23
CA LEU A 698 -36.98 24.06 28.62
C LEU A 698 -36.54 25.53 28.79
N GLN A 699 -35.44 25.94 28.15
CA GLN A 699 -35.00 27.33 28.12
C GLN A 699 -36.04 28.24 27.43
N ALA A 700 -36.54 27.85 26.26
CA ALA A 700 -37.58 28.61 25.55
C ALA A 700 -38.92 28.68 26.32
N ALA A 701 -39.24 27.67 27.14
CA ALA A 701 -40.37 27.70 28.05
C ALA A 701 -40.13 28.61 29.27
N ALA A 702 -38.88 28.69 29.76
CA ALA A 702 -38.48 29.64 30.81
C ALA A 702 -38.47 31.10 30.31
N ASP A 703 -38.16 31.32 29.03
CA ASP A 703 -38.24 32.61 28.33
C ASP A 703 -39.71 33.06 28.06
N GLY A 704 -40.70 32.36 28.62
CA GLY A 704 -42.09 32.83 28.75
C GLY A 704 -43.05 32.38 27.65
N GLN A 705 -42.63 31.52 26.72
CA GLN A 705 -43.48 31.05 25.62
C GLN A 705 -44.11 29.68 25.94
N THR A 706 -45.42 29.65 26.16
CA THR A 706 -46.14 28.49 26.74
C THR A 706 -46.11 27.23 25.83
N PRO A 707 -45.56 26.09 26.28
CA PRO A 707 -45.53 24.85 25.49
C PRO A 707 -46.88 24.11 25.46
N SER A 708 -47.07 23.27 24.44
CA SER A 708 -48.30 22.51 24.20
C SER A 708 -48.63 21.50 25.33
N THR A 709 -49.94 21.20 25.49
CA THR A 709 -50.47 20.26 26.50
C THR A 709 -49.92 18.83 26.42
N GLU A 710 -49.28 18.47 25.30
CA GLU A 710 -48.56 17.20 25.15
C GLU A 710 -47.29 17.14 25.99
N PHE A 711 -46.60 18.27 26.21
CA PHE A 711 -45.38 18.35 27.00
C PHE A 711 -45.63 17.95 28.46
N ILE A 712 -46.76 18.38 29.05
CA ILE A 712 -47.18 17.99 30.41
C ILE A 712 -47.38 16.47 30.48
N LYS A 713 -48.06 15.89 29.48
CA LYS A 713 -48.32 14.44 29.40
C LYS A 713 -47.04 13.62 29.19
N GLN A 714 -46.05 14.15 28.47
CA GLN A 714 -44.74 13.51 28.32
C GLN A 714 -43.89 13.66 29.59
N GLY A 715 -43.89 14.82 30.24
CA GLY A 715 -43.23 15.07 31.53
C GLY A 715 -43.74 14.13 32.62
N GLU A 716 -45.07 13.99 32.77
CA GLU A 716 -45.66 12.97 33.65
C GLU A 716 -45.18 11.55 33.32
N LYS A 717 -45.03 11.22 32.03
CA LYS A 717 -44.64 9.88 31.57
C LYS A 717 -43.16 9.62 31.85
N PHE A 718 -42.29 10.62 31.69
CA PHE A 718 -40.90 10.58 32.11
C PHE A 718 -40.75 10.47 33.62
N GLU A 719 -41.53 11.23 34.41
CA GLU A 719 -41.46 11.11 35.88
C GLU A 719 -42.00 9.74 36.35
N LYS A 720 -43.06 9.21 35.73
CA LYS A 720 -43.55 7.84 36.00
C LYS A 720 -42.53 6.76 35.60
N LEU A 721 -41.71 6.97 34.56
CA LEU A 721 -40.58 6.09 34.21
C LEU A 721 -39.41 6.24 35.18
N ARG A 722 -39.11 7.46 35.64
CA ARG A 722 -38.06 7.79 36.62
C ARG A 722 -38.38 7.26 38.01
N VAL A 723 -39.65 7.30 38.44
CA VAL A 723 -40.16 6.61 39.62
C VAL A 723 -40.02 5.09 39.46
N LYS A 724 -40.45 4.50 38.34
CA LYS A 724 -40.26 3.05 38.08
C LYS A 724 -38.79 2.63 38.04
N ALA A 725 -37.89 3.47 37.52
CA ALA A 725 -36.46 3.22 37.55
C ALA A 725 -35.89 3.27 38.99
N LYS A 726 -36.43 4.13 39.85
CA LYS A 726 -36.17 4.13 41.30
C LYS A 726 -36.70 2.86 41.97
N GLU A 727 -37.97 2.52 41.75
CA GLU A 727 -38.60 1.30 42.30
C GLU A 727 -37.83 0.04 41.90
N LEU A 728 -37.40 -0.10 40.64
CA LEU A 728 -36.57 -1.23 40.20
C LEU A 728 -35.16 -1.24 40.82
N LYS A 729 -34.60 -0.07 41.15
CA LYS A 729 -33.31 0.05 41.85
C LYS A 729 -33.43 -0.25 43.35
N GLU A 730 -34.58 0.07 43.95
CA GLU A 730 -34.90 -0.25 45.35
C GLU A 730 -35.26 -1.74 45.50
N VAL A 731 -36.03 -2.31 44.57
CA VAL A 731 -36.37 -3.76 44.52
C VAL A 731 -35.16 -4.65 44.24
N SER A 732 -34.12 -4.15 43.54
CA SER A 732 -32.86 -4.87 43.37
C SER A 732 -31.93 -4.72 44.59
N ALA A 733 -31.97 -3.59 45.30
CA ALA A 733 -31.26 -3.43 46.58
C ALA A 733 -31.90 -4.24 47.73
N SER A 734 -33.22 -4.39 47.75
CA SER A 734 -33.96 -5.04 48.84
C SER A 734 -34.02 -6.57 48.78
N LYS A 735 -33.15 -7.23 48.00
CA LYS A 735 -33.20 -8.69 47.76
C LYS A 735 -31.92 -9.46 48.09
N SER A 736 -30.99 -8.85 48.82
CA SER A 736 -29.72 -9.47 49.23
C SER A 736 -29.32 -9.20 50.68
N SER A 737 -30.25 -9.32 51.64
CA SER A 737 -29.93 -9.36 53.07
C SER A 737 -31.02 -9.98 53.96
N THR A 738 -30.92 -11.29 54.21
CA THR A 738 -31.49 -11.94 55.41
C THR A 738 -30.44 -12.88 56.00
N PRO A 739 -30.09 -12.75 57.30
CA PRO A 739 -28.96 -13.48 57.90
C PRO A 739 -29.35 -14.87 58.41
N VAL A 740 -28.36 -15.74 58.54
CA VAL A 740 -28.40 -16.96 59.37
C VAL A 740 -27.08 -17.06 60.15
N THR A 741 -27.15 -17.48 61.41
CA THR A 741 -26.03 -17.47 62.37
C THR A 741 -25.94 -18.82 63.09
N ALA A 742 -24.74 -19.40 63.18
CA ALA A 742 -24.41 -20.63 63.93
C ALA A 742 -25.07 -21.94 63.39
N ASN A 743 -24.57 -23.16 63.62
CA ASN A 743 -23.42 -23.66 64.41
C ASN A 743 -22.82 -24.94 63.74
N PRO A 744 -21.60 -25.41 64.11
CA PRO A 744 -20.93 -26.60 63.52
C PRO A 744 -21.37 -27.93 64.19
N PRO A 745 -21.25 -29.11 63.54
CA PRO A 745 -20.00 -29.92 63.58
C PRO A 745 -19.83 -30.85 62.33
N PRO A 746 -19.02 -31.95 62.32
CA PRO A 746 -17.74 -32.24 62.98
C PRO A 746 -16.57 -32.47 61.98
N SER A 747 -15.33 -32.49 62.48
CA SER A 747 -14.17 -33.13 61.81
C SER A 747 -13.80 -34.44 62.53
N ILE A 748 -13.18 -35.43 61.86
CA ILE A 748 -12.21 -36.44 62.40
C ILE A 748 -11.85 -37.52 61.34
N VAL A 749 -10.67 -38.16 61.48
CA VAL A 749 -10.04 -39.21 60.61
C VAL A 749 -9.44 -38.68 59.29
N LEU A 750 -8.22 -38.99 58.82
CA LEU A 750 -6.85 -39.34 59.30
C LEU A 750 -6.05 -39.81 58.03
N PRO A 751 -4.71 -40.06 58.01
CA PRO A 751 -3.61 -39.73 58.94
C PRO A 751 -2.49 -38.90 58.24
N ARG A 752 -1.33 -38.51 58.81
CA ARG A 752 -0.84 -38.44 60.20
C ARG A 752 0.19 -37.30 60.33
N SER A 753 0.24 -36.71 61.53
CA SER A 753 1.29 -35.84 62.10
C SER A 753 2.67 -36.56 62.20
N PRO A 754 3.81 -35.89 62.51
CA PRO A 754 3.89 -34.64 63.29
C PRO A 754 4.93 -33.55 62.93
N ARG A 755 4.64 -32.34 63.41
CA ARG A 755 5.64 -31.32 63.82
C ARG A 755 6.12 -31.63 65.24
N GLY A 756 7.34 -31.19 65.59
CA GLY A 756 7.76 -31.00 66.98
C GLY A 756 8.99 -30.10 67.05
N SER A 757 8.85 -28.93 67.68
CA SER A 757 9.99 -28.19 68.26
C SER A 757 10.34 -28.84 69.62
N PRO A 758 11.53 -28.59 70.23
CA PRO A 758 11.71 -27.34 70.98
C PRO A 758 13.16 -26.79 71.03
N GLU A 759 13.30 -25.69 71.79
CA GLU A 759 14.45 -25.31 72.64
C GLU A 759 15.87 -25.05 72.06
N SER A 760 16.46 -23.95 72.58
CA SER A 760 17.89 -23.62 72.60
C SER A 760 18.64 -24.55 73.60
N PRO A 761 19.99 -24.70 73.56
CA PRO A 761 20.89 -23.60 73.95
C PRO A 761 22.32 -23.60 73.34
N ILE A 762 23.09 -22.56 73.73
CA ILE A 762 24.53 -22.51 74.08
C ILE A 762 25.44 -23.69 73.65
N SER A 763 26.40 -23.39 72.76
CA SER A 763 27.86 -23.65 72.91
C SER A 763 28.59 -23.00 71.71
N ASP A 764 29.54 -22.08 71.86
CA ASP A 764 30.94 -22.28 72.30
C ASP A 764 31.86 -22.78 71.16
N TRP A 765 33.18 -22.76 71.35
CA TRP A 765 34.27 -22.89 70.36
C TRP A 765 34.39 -21.65 69.44
N SER A 766 35.24 -20.65 69.74
CA SER A 766 36.71 -20.62 69.97
C SER A 766 37.52 -20.49 68.68
N ASP A 767 38.43 -19.52 68.69
CA ASP A 767 39.84 -19.57 68.28
C ASP A 767 40.20 -20.35 67.01
N ASP A 768 40.77 -19.64 66.03
CA ASP A 768 42.22 -19.75 65.77
C ASP A 768 42.72 -18.41 65.16
N ASP A 769 43.98 -18.08 65.42
CA ASP A 769 44.65 -16.81 65.04
C ASP A 769 45.20 -16.82 63.59
N GLU A 770 45.57 -15.64 63.07
CA GLU A 770 46.93 -15.38 62.54
C GLU A 770 47.14 -13.89 62.14
N ASP A 771 48.10 -13.24 62.82
CA ASP A 771 49.05 -12.20 62.39
C ASP A 771 48.64 -10.98 61.50
N ASP A 772 48.56 -9.81 62.15
CA ASP A 772 49.50 -8.65 62.11
C ASP A 772 50.52 -8.49 60.92
N PRO A 773 51.15 -7.30 60.68
CA PRO A 773 51.09 -6.03 61.43
C PRO A 773 51.07 -4.71 60.58
N ASP A 774 51.25 -3.58 61.29
CA ASP A 774 51.88 -2.31 60.89
C ASP A 774 51.30 -1.40 59.77
N ALA A 775 50.82 -0.22 60.18
CA ALA A 775 51.32 1.09 59.71
C ALA A 775 50.90 2.23 60.66
N GLU A 776 51.83 3.16 60.98
CA GLU A 776 51.67 4.25 61.94
C GLU A 776 51.29 5.61 61.29
N ASP A 777 50.86 6.57 62.13
CA ASP A 777 50.88 8.05 61.95
C ASP A 777 50.04 8.68 60.80
N ASP A 778 49.63 9.97 60.83
CA ASP A 778 50.16 11.16 61.53
C ASP A 778 49.04 12.17 61.93
N ASP A 779 49.40 13.20 62.71
CA ASP A 779 48.58 14.28 63.26
C ASP A 779 48.00 15.27 62.20
N GLY A 780 46.98 16.09 62.58
CA GLY A 780 46.27 16.94 61.59
C GLY A 780 45.41 18.12 62.07
N ILE A 781 45.71 18.70 63.23
CA ILE A 781 45.17 19.96 63.83
C ILE A 781 44.44 20.94 62.86
N GLY A 782 43.21 21.39 63.17
CA GLY A 782 42.64 22.57 62.49
C GLY A 782 41.14 22.90 62.68
N GLY A 783 40.69 23.27 63.88
CA GLY A 783 39.31 23.74 64.09
C GLY A 783 39.16 25.27 64.13
N MET A 784 38.06 25.82 63.57
CA MET A 784 37.38 27.02 64.13
C MET A 784 36.00 27.34 63.51
N LYS A 785 34.98 27.28 64.39
CA LYS A 785 33.80 28.16 64.55
C LYS A 785 33.33 29.11 63.40
N VAL A 786 32.01 29.01 63.09
CA VAL A 786 30.95 30.08 63.22
C VAL A 786 31.21 31.41 62.46
N ASP A 787 30.29 31.94 61.63
CA ASP A 787 28.95 32.42 62.05
C ASP A 787 27.90 32.61 60.91
N VAL A 788 26.65 32.86 61.31
CA VAL A 788 25.45 33.05 60.50
C VAL A 788 25.27 34.51 60.05
N LYS A 789 24.77 34.73 58.81
CA LYS A 789 23.98 35.94 58.53
C LYS A 789 22.91 35.79 57.44
N ARG A 790 21.67 36.05 57.82
CA ARG A 790 20.55 36.34 56.90
C ARG A 790 20.61 37.81 56.46
N ARG A 791 20.16 38.10 55.23
CA ARG A 791 19.27 39.24 54.92
C ARG A 791 18.63 39.08 53.55
N SER A 792 17.44 39.68 53.39
CA SER A 792 16.77 39.90 52.10
C SER A 792 16.91 41.37 51.68
N VAL A 793 16.44 41.74 50.48
CA VAL A 793 15.65 42.96 50.17
C VAL A 793 15.37 43.04 48.65
N TRP A 794 14.12 43.39 48.32
CA TRP A 794 13.53 44.14 47.19
C TRP A 794 14.47 44.82 46.14
N ASP A 795 14.10 45.12 44.87
CA ASP A 795 12.93 44.87 43.98
C ASP A 795 13.16 45.61 42.60
N VAL A 796 12.21 45.58 41.64
CA VAL A 796 12.06 46.48 40.44
C VAL A 796 13.07 46.23 39.27
N LEU A 797 12.73 46.12 37.96
CA LEU A 797 11.85 46.88 37.03
C LEU A 797 11.05 46.02 36.00
N MET A 798 9.79 46.44 35.75
CA MET A 798 9.11 46.82 34.46
C MET A 798 9.63 46.38 33.05
N PRO A 799 8.79 46.40 31.97
CA PRO A 799 7.34 46.13 31.88
C PRO A 799 6.85 45.36 30.60
N ARG A 800 5.55 45.04 30.59
CA ARG A 800 4.71 44.51 29.46
C ARG A 800 4.76 45.32 28.14
N LEU A 801 4.42 44.70 26.98
CA LEU A 801 3.11 44.79 26.22
C LEU A 801 3.18 44.60 24.67
N SER A 802 2.34 43.68 24.16
CA SER A 802 1.48 43.76 22.93
C SER A 802 2.02 43.68 21.47
N TRP A 803 1.06 43.28 20.59
CA TRP A 803 1.04 43.25 19.11
C TRP A 803 1.94 42.20 18.40
N GLY A 804 1.61 41.71 17.20
CA GLY A 804 0.34 41.88 16.46
C GLY A 804 0.45 41.66 14.95
N GLN A 805 -0.16 40.57 14.45
CA GLN A 805 -0.79 40.43 13.12
C GLN A 805 -0.03 40.92 11.85
N GLY A 806 0.87 40.06 11.33
CA GLY A 806 0.89 39.64 9.91
C GLY A 806 1.43 40.55 8.80
N GLN A 807 2.29 39.99 7.93
CA GLN A 807 2.13 40.01 6.46
C GLN A 807 3.14 39.07 5.76
N THR A 808 2.71 38.48 4.64
CA THR A 808 3.56 37.92 3.57
C THR A 808 3.76 39.02 2.49
N PRO A 809 4.64 38.88 1.46
CA PRO A 809 5.41 37.71 1.01
C PRO A 809 6.89 38.00 0.64
N GLN A 810 7.65 36.99 0.16
CA GLN A 810 8.28 36.95 -1.18
C GLN A 810 9.27 35.77 -1.35
N ARG A 811 9.68 35.49 -2.59
CA ARG A 811 10.67 34.48 -3.01
C ARG A 811 11.58 35.05 -4.09
N PRO A 812 12.91 34.90 -3.98
CA PRO A 812 13.73 34.47 -5.10
C PRO A 812 14.67 33.30 -4.70
N GLN A 813 14.69 32.19 -5.43
CA GLN A 813 15.53 31.90 -6.61
C GLN A 813 17.00 31.52 -6.31
N TRP A 814 17.30 30.28 -6.71
CA TRP A 814 18.56 29.68 -7.18
C TRP A 814 19.86 30.50 -7.23
N GLY A 815 20.94 29.88 -6.76
CA GLY A 815 22.32 30.17 -7.17
C GLY A 815 23.15 28.88 -7.20
N PHE A 816 23.63 28.49 -8.39
CA PHE A 816 24.65 27.44 -8.57
C PHE A 816 26.04 28.08 -8.48
N HIS A 817 27.02 27.39 -7.91
CA HIS A 817 28.31 27.08 -8.58
C HIS A 817 29.12 26.06 -7.75
N PRO A 818 30.01 25.26 -8.38
CA PRO A 818 30.71 24.15 -7.72
C PRO A 818 32.16 24.49 -7.34
N TYR A 819 32.77 23.66 -6.50
CA TYR A 819 34.22 23.42 -6.55
C TYR A 819 34.57 21.95 -6.30
N ARG A 820 35.75 21.57 -6.78
CA ARG A 820 36.29 20.19 -6.84
C ARG A 820 37.71 20.21 -6.27
N ILE A 821 38.01 19.30 -5.35
CA ILE A 821 39.38 18.86 -5.02
C ILE A 821 39.37 17.34 -4.85
N ASP A 822 40.39 16.68 -5.37
CA ASP A 822 40.49 15.23 -5.47
C ASP A 822 41.08 14.59 -4.18
N GLY A 823 40.86 13.28 -3.98
CA GLY A 823 41.34 12.54 -2.80
C GLY A 823 41.63 11.07 -3.13
N ASN A 824 42.90 10.75 -3.36
CA ASN A 824 43.33 9.43 -3.85
C ASN A 824 43.60 8.43 -2.71
N GLY A 825 43.24 7.16 -2.89
CA GLY A 825 43.47 6.09 -1.91
C GLY A 825 43.26 4.70 -2.50
N SER A 826 44.26 3.82 -2.40
CA SER A 826 44.30 2.51 -3.07
C SER A 826 44.71 1.37 -2.12
N PHE A 827 44.60 0.12 -2.61
CA PHE A 827 44.97 -1.18 -2.04
C PHE A 827 44.01 -1.85 -1.03
N GLY A 828 43.83 -3.18 -1.18
CA GLY A 828 43.32 -4.07 -0.11
C GLY A 828 42.31 -5.16 -0.52
N PHE A 829 42.76 -6.24 -1.18
CA PHE A 829 41.99 -7.50 -1.34
C PHE A 829 41.95 -8.31 -0.02
N PRO A 830 40.98 -9.24 0.25
CA PRO A 830 40.58 -10.32 -0.68
C PRO A 830 39.10 -10.80 -0.70
N ARG A 831 38.81 -11.69 -1.67
CA ARG A 831 37.65 -12.63 -1.67
C ARG A 831 37.93 -13.82 -0.71
N ARG A 832 37.05 -14.76 -0.34
CA ARG A 832 35.92 -15.51 -0.97
C ARG A 832 35.30 -16.41 0.18
N PRO A 833 34.40 -17.38 -0.04
CA PRO A 833 32.96 -17.34 -0.42
C PRO A 833 32.01 -17.97 0.65
N VAL A 834 30.72 -18.15 0.27
CA VAL A 834 29.81 -19.33 0.52
C VAL A 834 28.38 -18.92 0.94
N SER A 835 27.39 -19.65 0.40
CA SER A 835 25.92 -19.52 0.55
C SER A 835 25.39 -20.21 1.84
N ALA A 836 24.11 -20.27 2.23
CA ALA A 836 22.80 -19.87 1.66
C ALA A 836 21.86 -19.50 2.87
N ALA A 837 20.50 -19.60 2.92
CA ALA A 837 19.39 -19.96 2.03
C ALA A 837 18.05 -19.39 2.59
N ALA A 838 17.00 -19.31 1.76
CA ALA A 838 15.55 -19.31 2.12
C ALA A 838 14.99 -18.17 3.02
N LEU A 839 13.70 -17.78 3.02
CA LEU A 839 12.49 -17.92 2.17
C LEU A 839 11.46 -16.85 2.70
N PRO A 840 10.21 -16.77 2.21
CA PRO A 840 9.74 -16.35 0.88
C PRO A 840 9.13 -14.93 0.91
N GLY A 841 8.71 -14.42 -0.25
CA GLY A 841 8.09 -13.08 -0.37
C GLY A 841 6.56 -13.06 -0.18
N GLY A 842 6.03 -11.85 0.05
CA GLY A 842 4.60 -11.54 -0.05
C GLY A 842 4.40 -10.23 -0.81
N SER A 843 3.52 -10.23 -1.80
CA SER A 843 3.01 -9.03 -2.47
C SER A 843 1.56 -9.26 -2.85
N ALA A 844 0.71 -8.29 -2.55
CA ALA A 844 -0.71 -8.30 -2.87
C ALA A 844 -1.01 -7.17 -3.86
N THR A 845 -1.90 -7.44 -4.81
CA THR A 845 -2.46 -6.42 -5.71
C THR A 845 -3.98 -6.34 -5.54
N VAL A 846 -4.56 -5.22 -5.96
CA VAL A 846 -5.87 -4.74 -5.50
C VAL A 846 -6.82 -4.54 -6.69
N GLY A 847 -8.10 -4.83 -6.46
CA GLY A 847 -9.22 -4.45 -7.34
C GLY A 847 -9.83 -5.63 -8.11
N GLY A 848 -11.16 -5.76 -8.25
CA GLY A 848 -12.24 -5.02 -7.58
C GLY A 848 -13.45 -4.74 -8.48
N SER A 849 -14.59 -5.37 -8.20
CA SER A 849 -15.93 -4.93 -8.63
C SER A 849 -17.03 -5.72 -7.90
N SER A 850 -18.23 -5.14 -7.79
CA SER A 850 -19.43 -5.74 -7.17
C SER A 850 -20.41 -6.23 -8.27
N PRO A 851 -21.43 -7.06 -7.96
CA PRO A 851 -22.66 -6.51 -7.37
C PRO A 851 -23.39 -7.39 -6.32
N ARG A 852 -23.92 -6.70 -5.29
CA ARG A 852 -25.22 -6.91 -4.62
C ARG A 852 -25.80 -8.33 -4.45
N SER A 853 -25.61 -8.86 -3.24
CA SER A 853 -26.69 -9.21 -2.28
C SER A 853 -28.04 -9.77 -2.76
N LEU A 854 -28.43 -10.94 -2.22
CA LEU A 854 -29.72 -11.10 -1.54
C LEU A 854 -29.65 -12.16 -0.42
N SER A 855 -30.30 -11.85 0.71
CA SER A 855 -30.49 -12.68 1.92
C SER A 855 -31.30 -13.96 1.65
N ARG A 856 -31.30 -15.03 2.46
CA ARG A 856 -31.70 -15.03 3.89
C ARG A 856 -31.57 -16.44 4.55
N GLN A 857 -31.34 -16.45 5.86
CA GLN A 857 -31.61 -17.52 6.85
C GLN A 857 -30.93 -18.90 6.78
N ARG A 858 -30.32 -19.28 7.92
CA ARG A 858 -30.02 -20.65 8.34
C ARG A 858 -31.31 -21.43 8.64
N THR A 859 -31.26 -22.76 8.51
CA THR A 859 -31.60 -23.69 9.61
C THR A 859 -30.70 -24.92 9.53
N SER A 860 -30.04 -25.28 10.62
CA SER A 860 -29.34 -26.56 10.78
C SER A 860 -30.35 -27.65 11.12
N LEU A 861 -30.13 -28.88 10.66
CA LEU A 861 -30.78 -30.07 11.21
C LEU A 861 -29.79 -31.23 11.26
N GLU A 862 -29.52 -31.72 12.48
CA GLU A 862 -28.90 -33.03 12.70
C GLU A 862 -30.00 -34.05 13.04
N SER A 863 -29.99 -35.16 12.30
CA SER A 863 -30.18 -36.52 12.84
C SER A 863 -31.59 -37.04 13.25
N VAL A 864 -31.74 -38.35 13.04
CA VAL A 864 -32.63 -39.32 13.72
C VAL A 864 -34.13 -39.38 13.36
N SER A 865 -34.45 -40.44 12.60
CA SER A 865 -35.56 -41.42 12.76
C SER A 865 -37.00 -40.97 13.04
N LEU A 866 -37.92 -41.36 12.14
CA LEU A 866 -39.30 -41.70 12.51
C LEU A 866 -39.87 -42.83 11.63
N SER A 867 -40.82 -43.58 12.20
CA SER A 867 -41.67 -44.58 11.54
C SER A 867 -43.15 -44.32 11.93
N PRO A 868 -44.15 -45.05 11.41
CA PRO A 868 -45.32 -44.41 10.76
C PRO A 868 -46.45 -43.90 11.69
N PRO A 869 -47.30 -42.96 11.20
CA PRO A 869 -48.38 -42.35 11.96
C PRO A 869 -49.75 -43.09 11.85
N PRO A 870 -50.68 -42.89 12.82
CA PRO A 870 -52.04 -43.43 12.79
C PRO A 870 -53.11 -42.47 12.20
N PHE A 871 -54.31 -43.00 11.97
CA PHE A 871 -55.46 -42.32 11.32
C PHE A 871 -56.30 -41.41 12.26
N PRO A 872 -57.02 -40.40 11.70
CA PRO A 872 -57.99 -39.57 12.42
C PRO A 872 -59.43 -40.15 12.46
N LYS A 873 -60.28 -39.52 13.28
CA LYS A 873 -61.75 -39.68 13.41
C LYS A 873 -62.35 -38.26 13.53
N SER A 874 -63.62 -37.92 13.23
CA SER A 874 -64.76 -38.51 12.48
C SER A 874 -65.93 -37.46 12.55
N CYS A 875 -67.15 -37.58 12.00
CA CYS A 875 -67.88 -38.63 11.28
C CYS A 875 -69.11 -38.04 10.52
N GLY A 876 -69.70 -38.77 9.57
CA GLY A 876 -71.07 -38.56 9.06
C GLY A 876 -71.25 -37.58 7.88
N ILE A 877 -72.34 -37.64 7.10
CA ILE A 877 -73.43 -38.64 7.09
C ILE A 877 -74.15 -38.67 5.70
N GLU A 878 -74.66 -39.84 5.31
CA GLU A 878 -75.71 -40.12 4.29
C GLU A 878 -75.53 -39.97 2.75
N GLN A 879 -75.84 -41.09 2.07
CA GLN A 879 -76.73 -41.30 0.89
C GLN A 879 -76.32 -41.02 -0.59
N ALA A 880 -76.35 -42.14 -1.34
CA ALA A 880 -77.08 -42.40 -2.60
C ALA A 880 -76.44 -42.28 -4.02
N THR A 881 -76.43 -43.43 -4.70
CA THR A 881 -76.72 -43.70 -6.14
C THR A 881 -75.84 -43.15 -7.29
N THR A 882 -75.08 -44.09 -7.88
CA THR A 882 -74.94 -44.36 -9.34
C THR A 882 -74.87 -43.23 -10.38
N ALA A 883 -73.77 -43.14 -11.15
CA ALA A 883 -73.67 -43.63 -12.54
C ALA A 883 -72.42 -43.13 -13.31
N THR A 884 -71.94 -43.91 -14.30
CA THR A 884 -70.90 -43.58 -15.31
C THR A 884 -69.47 -43.28 -14.79
N GLY A 885 -68.39 -43.41 -15.57
CA GLY A 885 -68.27 -44.03 -16.91
C GLY A 885 -67.08 -43.55 -17.76
N LYS A 886 -65.87 -44.10 -17.53
CA LYS A 886 -64.67 -44.05 -18.40
C LYS A 886 -64.20 -42.66 -18.93
N ARG A 887 -63.28 -41.95 -18.23
CA ARG A 887 -62.33 -41.00 -18.88
C ARG A 887 -61.11 -40.48 -18.06
N LEU A 888 -60.46 -41.30 -17.22
CA LEU A 888 -59.31 -40.84 -16.39
C LEU A 888 -57.98 -41.62 -16.53
N GLY A 889 -57.89 -42.64 -17.39
CA GLY A 889 -56.67 -43.49 -17.48
C GLY A 889 -55.44 -42.85 -18.15
N GLY A 890 -55.65 -42.00 -19.17
CA GLY A 890 -54.53 -41.48 -19.99
C GLY A 890 -53.68 -40.44 -19.27
N CYS A 891 -54.31 -39.44 -18.63
CA CYS A 891 -53.62 -38.27 -18.07
C CYS A 891 -52.60 -38.63 -16.97
N VAL A 892 -52.80 -39.74 -16.23
CA VAL A 892 -51.85 -40.24 -15.23
C VAL A 892 -50.63 -40.89 -15.90
N ALA A 893 -50.82 -41.61 -17.02
CA ALA A 893 -49.73 -42.21 -17.77
C ALA A 893 -48.87 -41.15 -18.46
N ASP A 894 -49.49 -40.15 -19.10
CA ASP A 894 -48.79 -39.02 -19.73
C ASP A 894 -47.99 -38.21 -18.70
N TRP A 895 -48.55 -38.02 -17.49
CA TRP A 895 -47.85 -37.38 -16.38
C TRP A 895 -46.64 -38.21 -15.90
N LEU A 896 -46.80 -39.53 -15.72
CA LEU A 896 -45.69 -40.43 -15.36
C LEU A 896 -44.56 -40.38 -16.40
N ILE A 897 -44.90 -40.43 -17.69
CA ILE A 897 -43.93 -40.37 -18.79
C ILE A 897 -43.22 -39.01 -18.82
N SER A 898 -43.96 -37.91 -18.63
CA SER A 898 -43.38 -36.57 -18.55
C SER A 898 -42.42 -36.43 -17.36
N HIS A 899 -42.78 -37.00 -16.21
CA HIS A 899 -41.95 -36.94 -15.01
C HIS A 899 -40.71 -37.84 -15.11
N GLN A 900 -40.84 -39.05 -15.68
CA GLN A 900 -39.68 -39.91 -15.99
C GLN A 900 -38.71 -39.20 -16.95
N GLN A 901 -39.20 -38.57 -18.02
CA GLN A 901 -38.37 -37.76 -18.92
C GLN A 901 -37.70 -36.56 -18.24
N GLN A 902 -38.24 -36.05 -17.13
CA GLN A 902 -37.59 -35.02 -16.31
C GLN A 902 -36.47 -35.64 -15.46
N TYR A 903 -36.68 -36.81 -14.86
CA TYR A 903 -35.63 -37.56 -14.16
C TYR A 903 -34.48 -37.95 -15.09
N ASP A 904 -34.76 -38.50 -16.28
CA ASP A 904 -33.74 -38.88 -17.26
C ASP A 904 -32.89 -37.67 -17.70
N LYS A 905 -33.53 -36.50 -17.87
CA LYS A 905 -32.85 -35.23 -18.19
C LYS A 905 -32.03 -34.67 -17.03
N LEU A 906 -32.44 -34.90 -15.78
CA LEU A 906 -31.66 -34.54 -14.59
C LEU A 906 -30.47 -35.48 -14.40
N GLU A 907 -30.64 -36.78 -14.66
CA GLU A 907 -29.56 -37.75 -14.55
C GLU A 907 -28.49 -37.53 -15.64
N LEU A 908 -28.90 -37.23 -16.88
CA LEU A 908 -27.99 -36.80 -17.94
C LEU A 908 -27.17 -35.56 -17.53
N LYS A 909 -27.82 -34.56 -16.93
CA LYS A 909 -27.14 -33.35 -16.43
C LYS A 909 -26.18 -33.66 -15.28
N ASN A 910 -26.54 -34.55 -14.34
CA ASN A 910 -25.62 -34.96 -13.28
C ASN A 910 -24.39 -35.69 -13.84
N ARG A 911 -24.57 -36.64 -14.78
CA ARG A 911 -23.47 -37.33 -15.46
C ARG A 911 -22.58 -36.36 -16.27
N GLU A 912 -23.13 -35.26 -16.77
CA GLU A 912 -22.37 -34.20 -17.46
C GLU A 912 -21.64 -33.26 -16.48
N LEU A 913 -22.26 -32.92 -15.34
CA LEU A 913 -21.62 -32.22 -14.24
C LEU A 913 -20.47 -33.04 -13.62
N GLU A 914 -20.63 -34.35 -13.45
CA GLU A 914 -19.56 -35.25 -13.00
C GLU A 914 -18.39 -35.29 -13.98
N ARG A 915 -18.65 -35.33 -15.29
CA ARG A 915 -17.60 -35.25 -16.33
C ARG A 915 -16.86 -33.92 -16.29
N THR A 916 -17.57 -32.79 -16.18
CA THR A 916 -16.93 -31.47 -16.12
C THR A 916 -16.16 -31.28 -14.82
N LEU A 917 -16.68 -31.72 -13.67
CA LEU A 917 -15.94 -31.73 -12.40
C LEU A 917 -14.70 -32.63 -12.44
N LYS A 918 -14.77 -33.80 -13.10
CA LYS A 918 -13.61 -34.68 -13.29
C LYS A 918 -12.56 -34.06 -14.22
N ALA A 919 -12.99 -33.39 -15.29
CA ALA A 919 -12.09 -32.66 -16.18
C ALA A 919 -11.42 -31.45 -15.49
N VAL A 920 -12.17 -30.69 -14.68
CA VAL A 920 -11.62 -29.58 -13.89
C VAL A 920 -10.63 -30.09 -12.84
N ARG A 921 -10.95 -31.19 -12.12
CA ARG A 921 -10.01 -31.82 -11.18
C ARG A 921 -8.72 -32.26 -11.86
N ALA A 922 -8.81 -33.03 -12.95
CA ALA A 922 -7.65 -33.44 -13.73
C ALA A 922 -6.81 -32.24 -14.23
N GLY A 923 -7.46 -31.15 -14.65
CA GLY A 923 -6.80 -29.90 -15.01
C GLY A 923 -6.05 -29.24 -13.85
N THR A 924 -6.66 -29.20 -12.65
CA THR A 924 -5.99 -28.67 -11.44
C THR A 924 -4.87 -29.59 -10.93
N GLU A 925 -5.03 -30.91 -11.06
CA GLU A 925 -4.03 -31.92 -10.68
C GLU A 925 -2.81 -31.86 -11.61
N ALA A 926 -3.03 -31.78 -12.93
CA ALA A 926 -1.96 -31.56 -13.91
C ALA A 926 -1.27 -30.19 -13.70
N GLY A 927 -2.01 -29.15 -13.35
CA GLY A 927 -1.46 -27.84 -12.97
C GLY A 927 -0.58 -27.90 -11.72
N ALA A 928 -1.00 -28.64 -10.69
CA ALA A 928 -0.25 -28.84 -9.46
C ALA A 928 1.02 -29.68 -9.70
N GLN A 929 0.93 -30.78 -10.47
CA GLN A 929 2.07 -31.58 -10.88
C GLN A 929 3.09 -30.75 -11.67
N LYS A 930 2.63 -29.90 -12.62
CA LYS A 930 3.52 -29.00 -13.36
C LYS A 930 4.20 -27.97 -12.46
N ALA A 931 3.47 -27.37 -11.50
CA ALA A 931 4.06 -26.46 -10.54
C ALA A 931 5.13 -27.16 -9.65
N GLN A 932 4.91 -28.42 -9.30
CA GLN A 932 5.87 -29.25 -8.58
C GLN A 932 7.11 -29.58 -9.43
N SER A 933 6.94 -29.98 -10.70
CA SER A 933 8.07 -30.22 -11.61
C SER A 933 8.88 -28.95 -11.88
N ASP A 934 8.21 -27.81 -12.09
CA ASP A 934 8.87 -26.52 -12.30
C ASP A 934 9.69 -26.09 -11.06
N GLN A 935 9.24 -26.45 -9.86
CA GLN A 935 9.98 -26.20 -8.61
C GLN A 935 11.18 -27.14 -8.45
N ILE A 936 11.05 -28.42 -8.83
CA ILE A 936 12.17 -29.37 -8.85
C ILE A 936 13.24 -28.91 -9.86
N ILE A 937 12.83 -28.52 -11.07
CA ILE A 937 13.72 -27.99 -12.11
C ILE A 937 14.47 -26.73 -11.61
N LYS A 938 13.78 -25.81 -10.91
CA LYS A 938 14.42 -24.62 -10.32
C LYS A 938 15.44 -24.95 -9.23
N ASN A 939 15.23 -26.03 -8.45
CA ASN A 939 16.20 -26.49 -7.47
C ASN A 939 17.41 -27.14 -8.15
N LEU A 940 17.20 -28.04 -9.11
CA LEU A 940 18.27 -28.65 -9.91
C LEU A 940 19.10 -27.60 -10.68
N GLN A 941 18.49 -26.51 -11.15
CA GLN A 941 19.21 -25.38 -11.76
C GLN A 941 20.08 -24.61 -10.76
N ARG A 942 19.62 -24.41 -9.51
CA ARG A 942 20.43 -23.81 -8.43
C ARG A 942 21.58 -24.71 -8.02
N GLU A 943 21.34 -26.01 -7.90
CA GLU A 943 22.34 -27.01 -7.56
C GLU A 943 23.43 -27.08 -8.64
N ASN A 944 23.04 -27.14 -9.92
CA ASN A 944 24.01 -27.05 -11.03
C ASN A 944 24.80 -25.73 -11.03
N ALA A 945 24.17 -24.60 -10.69
CA ALA A 945 24.90 -23.32 -10.56
C ALA A 945 25.88 -23.30 -9.38
N LEU A 946 25.53 -23.93 -8.24
CA LEU A 946 26.42 -24.10 -7.09
C LEU A 946 27.57 -25.05 -7.41
N ILE A 947 27.30 -26.19 -8.07
CA ILE A 947 28.32 -27.15 -8.51
C ILE A 947 29.26 -26.49 -9.52
N ALA A 948 28.75 -25.76 -10.52
CA ALA A 948 29.57 -25.06 -11.49
C ALA A 948 30.43 -23.96 -10.83
N THR A 949 29.88 -23.16 -9.93
CA THR A 949 30.66 -22.10 -9.24
C THR A 949 31.67 -22.65 -8.24
N ALA A 950 31.40 -23.81 -7.61
CA ALA A 950 32.36 -24.56 -6.81
C ALA A 950 33.48 -25.18 -7.67
N TRP A 951 33.14 -25.76 -8.82
CA TRP A 951 34.11 -26.31 -9.78
C TRP A 951 35.02 -25.22 -10.34
N TYR A 952 34.47 -24.05 -10.71
CA TYR A 952 35.27 -22.89 -11.13
C TYR A 952 36.16 -22.34 -10.00
N ASP A 953 35.73 -22.38 -8.74
CA ASP A 953 36.58 -22.00 -7.59
C ASP A 953 37.70 -23.03 -7.37
N LEU A 954 37.40 -24.32 -7.41
CA LEU A 954 38.37 -25.40 -7.29
C LEU A 954 39.43 -25.33 -8.41
N ASN A 955 39.00 -25.16 -9.66
CA ASN A 955 39.89 -25.02 -10.81
C ASN A 955 40.73 -23.73 -10.72
N SER A 956 40.13 -22.61 -10.30
CA SER A 956 40.87 -21.35 -10.03
C SER A 956 41.93 -21.54 -8.94
N ARG A 957 41.60 -22.28 -7.87
CA ARG A 957 42.54 -22.58 -6.78
C ARG A 957 43.68 -23.48 -7.27
N LEU A 958 43.39 -24.55 -7.99
CA LEU A 958 44.39 -25.45 -8.58
C LEU A 958 45.35 -24.70 -9.52
N GLN A 959 44.81 -23.85 -10.41
CA GLN A 959 45.63 -23.00 -11.29
C GLN A 959 46.47 -21.99 -10.51
N SER A 960 45.90 -21.33 -9.48
CA SER A 960 46.65 -20.38 -8.64
C SER A 960 47.71 -21.04 -7.75
N SER A 961 47.49 -22.30 -7.34
CA SER A 961 48.36 -23.04 -6.42
C SER A 961 49.57 -23.67 -7.11
N HIS A 962 49.68 -23.58 -8.44
CA HIS A 962 50.88 -24.00 -9.17
C HIS A 962 52.03 -22.97 -9.08
N PHE A 963 51.80 -21.81 -8.45
CA PHE A 963 52.84 -20.83 -8.16
C PHE A 963 53.26 -20.89 -6.68
N ILE A 964 54.35 -21.61 -6.39
CA ILE A 964 54.87 -21.79 -5.04
C ILE A 964 55.48 -20.48 -4.53
N LEU A 965 54.73 -19.75 -3.71
CA LEU A 965 55.25 -18.62 -2.93
C LEU A 965 55.38 -19.01 -1.44
N GLN A 966 56.61 -19.32 -1.07
CA GLN A 966 57.07 -19.66 0.28
C GLN A 966 56.83 -18.48 1.23
N ARG A 967 55.71 -18.50 1.96
CA ARG A 967 55.33 -17.43 2.89
C ARG A 967 56.27 -17.41 4.11
N ARG A 968 56.91 -16.27 4.35
CA ARG A 968 57.60 -15.98 5.63
C ARG A 968 56.57 -15.92 6.77
N GLN A 969 56.98 -16.27 7.99
CA GLN A 969 56.16 -16.04 9.17
C GLN A 969 56.29 -14.59 9.65
N ASP A 970 55.17 -13.97 10.00
CA ASP A 970 55.11 -12.69 10.70
C ASP A 970 54.98 -12.91 12.22
N ALA A 971 55.61 -12.04 13.01
CA ALA A 971 55.71 -12.20 14.47
C ALA A 971 54.36 -12.00 15.20
N PRO A 972 54.03 -12.82 16.22
CA PRO A 972 52.73 -12.79 16.89
C PRO A 972 52.51 -11.55 17.76
N LYS A 973 51.54 -10.71 17.37
CA LYS A 973 51.13 -9.50 18.11
C LYS A 973 50.17 -9.75 19.27
N SER A 974 49.51 -10.92 19.34
CA SER A 974 48.62 -11.31 20.44
C SER A 974 49.39 -11.98 21.58
N TRP A 975 49.11 -11.59 22.84
CA TRP A 975 49.66 -12.23 24.04
C TRP A 975 49.37 -13.74 24.09
N LEU A 976 48.17 -14.14 23.69
CA LEU A 976 47.74 -15.54 23.63
C LEU A 976 48.52 -16.35 22.56
N ASN A 977 48.94 -15.69 21.47
CA ASN A 977 49.84 -16.31 20.49
C ASN A 977 51.31 -16.30 20.94
N LYS A 978 51.74 -15.35 21.78
CA LYS A 978 53.06 -15.38 22.43
C LYS A 978 53.16 -16.53 23.44
N GLN A 979 52.12 -16.76 24.25
CA GLN A 979 52.06 -17.94 25.11
C GLN A 979 52.13 -19.25 24.31
N ARG A 980 51.35 -19.38 23.21
CA ARG A 980 51.44 -20.57 22.33
C ARG A 980 52.82 -20.74 21.69
N ALA A 981 53.51 -19.64 21.34
CA ALA A 981 54.88 -19.71 20.81
C ALA A 981 55.92 -20.12 21.86
N LEU A 982 55.73 -19.75 23.13
CA LEU A 982 56.58 -20.20 24.25
C LEU A 982 56.33 -21.68 24.57
N VAL A 983 55.07 -22.07 24.77
CA VAL A 983 54.68 -23.47 25.08
C VAL A 983 55.10 -24.44 23.97
N ASN A 984 55.01 -24.03 22.70
CA ASN A 984 55.47 -24.86 21.57
C ASN A 984 57.01 -24.78 21.34
N GLY A 985 57.72 -23.87 22.03
CA GLY A 985 59.17 -23.70 21.88
C GLY A 985 59.99 -24.74 22.64
N GLU A 986 59.54 -25.11 23.84
CA GLU A 986 60.26 -26.03 24.73
C GLU A 986 60.27 -27.49 24.21
N SER A 987 59.28 -27.87 23.40
CA SER A 987 59.21 -29.20 22.79
C SER A 987 60.29 -29.48 21.73
N SER A 988 61.11 -28.50 21.35
CA SER A 988 62.11 -28.61 20.27
C SER A 988 63.54 -28.95 20.75
N LEU A 989 63.78 -29.14 22.05
CA LEU A 989 65.12 -29.39 22.61
C LEU A 989 65.36 -30.84 23.10
N PHE A 990 64.47 -31.77 22.78
CA PHE A 990 64.56 -33.18 23.18
C PHE A 990 64.47 -34.19 22.02
N TYR A 991 65.08 -33.87 20.87
CA TYR A 991 65.55 -34.88 19.91
C TYR A 991 66.76 -34.37 19.10
N SER A 992 67.88 -35.08 19.24
CA SER A 992 69.08 -35.00 18.39
C SER A 992 69.54 -36.41 18.04
#